data_AF-A0A370TCQ1-F1
#
_entry.id   AF-A0A370TCQ1-F1
#
_cell.length_a   1.000
_cell.length_b   1.000
_cell.length_c   1.000
_cell.angle_alpha   90.00
_cell.angle_beta   90.00
_cell.angle_gamma   90.00
#
_symmetry.space_group_name_H-M   'P 1'
#
loop_
_entity.id
_entity.type
_entity.pdbx_description
1 polymer ?
#
loop_
_entity_poly.entity_id
_entity_poly.type
_entity_poly.pdbx_seq_one_letter_code
_entity_poly.pdbx_strand_id
1 'polypeptide(L)'
;MNLRDLHSESEDDDVTTGLADEDRETLRPTRQPVGLVRGYAPGWKSHDAFREYYQNWMDGMVESRKILRSQINVSINDTEKEWVALARRSVGHELLGFIRFSKQKGELELSNFKARLEPKALSIGETSKRNNKNTAGTHGEGFKVASLVMVRKGYQVRYEASKYYWRFVLCGQNKRHLYYQLSPISESKLTKAMAKYRENVNIGCPRGTVANMWEDVTVKIGKVYGSKASGEKIKWEKFQEWIKVSMALVPPVTLIKTQYGDLVTDPEFSGRLYLKGLFLEHKKDLKFSYDLAKGHVNRDRETLASTEEEAKNFAEIWGEAIRLHKGDALKDYTKMLREDDGNKWADVKSAERYIMKDVATTIWEYLKKLGPDVFFCDGKEMAKVAQIIKTSLKKNPMPLPSCIWEPLRKFGLVRTPNEHRNYLLQNAPVSQVEETTYSIGLQRALRAALALNVKTRSLNLIFKSGAKGQLDLLIDGDNLLLYDHWLCFQQSHAKSTCRLSQLVAKVDHFSCDHIISELYGMILSELQSVSKLEPIYQDEDNSLCQMVSENLRHMPRMIRVEKTLKPGELAVSWTDPESQMAFELHGLDLKCQVTLHRESTCAGEKVELLCIDGMNPFHANDSAHFNQRIENIEESAIENSANGDLRHFSECGCPSRLVIQKSGTTTFCDLSTDEAYFPMVVTARGKSFFGLPPDAIKPAPRVEQISQEPPKTPTPNPQVDTDGLYDATPPKSRKIRPRFGSRTRPKKFAPTPRKPTANQATVEDFIEGMHEGPNHDSDNESDNGVVAGPVPTGEVHNVENKSDDGTEEVARLNMGRVRRIKQQLAHKEDQLNSTSNELASRTTELNEALDCLEGMKVQIRALEAEFGIQKQRLESTIEDLGEENRQMHDAQAESITRVEQLLATVENLRNDMQQLQEGKLQVMADHHEFVRATQENRATSEPQEVSSQGLPIQTSHADMEVLRQSNDALRSEIHSAQTDRASLVTTLNGALAMLQGVLSLGSREAMVGMLQGVITMVQAMLAMANRESSPPLVSRPKRARVKDENGVDVPGEKNAKRVRIGRGNGF
;
A
#
# COMPACT_ATOMS: atom_id res chain seq x y z
N MET A 1 84.40 -6.15 36.26
CA MET A 1 85.33 -7.27 36.01
C MET A 1 84.56 -8.55 36.31
N ASN A 2 84.56 -9.50 35.37
CA ASN A 2 84.07 -10.89 35.42
C ASN A 2 82.69 -11.28 36.00
N LEU A 3 81.99 -12.04 35.15
CA LEU A 3 80.84 -12.91 35.43
C LEU A 3 81.13 -14.01 36.47
N ARG A 4 80.09 -14.34 37.24
CA ARG A 4 79.68 -15.64 37.83
C ARG A 4 78.43 -15.33 38.70
N ASP A 5 77.32 -16.07 38.73
CA ASP A 5 77.10 -17.49 38.40
C ASP A 5 75.78 -17.77 37.62
N LEU A 6 75.80 -18.89 36.88
CA LEU A 6 74.72 -19.67 36.28
C LEU A 6 75.17 -21.14 36.52
N HIS A 7 74.37 -22.15 36.84
CA HIS A 7 72.97 -22.47 36.55
C HIS A 7 72.45 -23.56 37.53
N SER A 8 71.14 -23.86 37.48
CA SER A 8 70.46 -25.09 37.98
C SER A 8 70.46 -25.30 39.52
N GLU A 9 69.47 -25.93 40.14
CA GLU A 9 68.42 -26.85 39.66
C GLU A 9 66.98 -26.43 40.10
N SER A 10 66.01 -27.29 39.75
CA SER A 10 64.57 -27.18 40.03
C SER A 10 64.19 -27.69 41.42
N GLU A 11 63.28 -26.99 42.10
CA GLU A 11 62.31 -27.60 43.03
C GLU A 11 60.92 -27.01 42.73
N ASP A 12 59.92 -27.89 42.61
CA ASP A 12 58.50 -27.53 42.65
C ASP A 12 58.12 -27.23 44.10
N ASP A 13 57.36 -26.17 44.35
CA ASP A 13 56.62 -26.03 45.61
C ASP A 13 55.23 -25.40 45.40
N ASP A 14 54.26 -26.29 45.54
CA ASP A 14 52.90 -26.13 46.04
C ASP A 14 52.26 -24.72 46.11
N VAL A 15 51.22 -24.52 45.29
CA VAL A 15 50.10 -23.62 45.63
C VAL A 15 48.79 -24.38 45.52
N THR A 16 48.61 -25.31 46.46
CA THR A 16 47.37 -25.65 47.16
C THR A 16 46.09 -25.21 46.45
N THR A 17 45.35 -26.20 45.93
CA THR A 17 43.95 -26.06 45.59
C THR A 17 43.12 -25.83 46.86
N GLY A 18 43.10 -24.57 47.31
CA GLY A 18 42.21 -24.10 48.36
C GLY A 18 40.75 -24.26 47.95
N LEU A 19 39.93 -24.68 48.92
CA LEU A 19 38.53 -25.05 48.76
C LEU A 19 37.67 -23.91 48.18
N ALA A 20 36.57 -24.31 47.54
CA ALA A 20 35.50 -23.39 47.17
C ALA A 20 34.80 -22.83 48.43
N ASP A 21 34.14 -21.68 48.24
CA ASP A 21 33.32 -20.93 49.21
C ASP A 21 34.04 -20.43 50.47
N GLU A 22 34.59 -19.21 50.37
CA GLU A 22 34.00 -17.99 50.98
C GLU A 22 34.74 -16.73 50.41
N ASP A 23 34.18 -15.52 50.56
CA ASP A 23 34.73 -14.23 50.06
C ASP A 23 34.92 -14.03 48.53
N ARG A 24 33.84 -14.16 47.73
CA ARG A 24 33.84 -13.70 46.32
C ARG A 24 33.82 -12.17 46.13
N GLU A 25 33.61 -11.38 47.18
CA GLU A 25 33.37 -9.93 47.06
C GLU A 25 34.62 -9.05 47.19
N THR A 26 35.71 -9.55 47.80
CA THR A 26 36.91 -8.72 48.04
C THR A 26 37.83 -8.70 46.81
N LEU A 27 38.09 -7.51 46.26
CA LEU A 27 39.09 -7.33 45.20
C LEU A 27 40.50 -7.69 45.71
N ARG A 28 41.17 -8.62 45.01
CA ARG A 28 42.56 -9.01 45.25
C ARG A 28 43.38 -8.83 43.95
N PRO A 29 44.72 -8.68 44.00
CA PRO A 29 45.55 -8.69 42.79
C PRO A 29 45.41 -10.05 42.08
N THR A 30 45.00 -10.05 40.80
CA THR A 30 44.73 -11.30 40.06
C THR A 30 44.82 -11.09 38.55
N ARG A 31 44.93 -12.18 37.80
CA ARG A 31 44.91 -12.23 36.34
C ARG A 31 44.00 -13.37 35.91
N GLN A 32 42.86 -13.06 35.31
CA GLN A 32 41.87 -14.05 34.91
C GLN A 32 41.40 -13.84 33.46
N PRO A 33 41.04 -14.93 32.74
CA PRO A 33 40.46 -14.84 31.42
C PRO A 33 39.03 -14.28 31.48
N VAL A 34 38.63 -13.50 30.48
CA VAL A 34 37.27 -12.93 30.35
C VAL A 34 36.33 -13.86 29.57
N GLY A 35 36.82 -15.03 29.14
CA GLY A 35 36.09 -15.97 28.26
C GLY A 35 36.01 -15.55 26.78
N LEU A 36 36.49 -14.36 26.41
CA LEU A 36 36.48 -13.86 25.04
C LEU A 36 37.79 -14.14 24.28
N VAL A 37 37.67 -14.61 23.03
CA VAL A 37 38.78 -14.82 22.09
C VAL A 37 38.98 -13.63 21.16
N ARG A 38 40.20 -13.43 20.64
CA ARG A 38 40.58 -12.31 19.75
C ARG A 38 39.68 -12.19 18.51
N GLY A 39 39.17 -13.30 17.99
CA GLY A 39 38.28 -13.35 16.84
C GLY A 39 36.81 -13.01 17.12
N TYR A 40 36.38 -12.97 18.39
CA TYR A 40 34.98 -12.75 18.76
C TYR A 40 34.47 -11.37 18.29
N ALA A 41 33.20 -11.30 17.88
CA ALA A 41 32.60 -10.13 17.23
C ALA A 41 33.50 -9.53 16.12
N PRO A 42 33.76 -10.25 15.02
CA PRO A 42 34.72 -9.83 13.99
C PRO A 42 34.28 -8.57 13.24
N GLY A 43 32.97 -8.36 13.06
CA GLY A 43 32.41 -7.16 12.41
C GLY A 43 32.58 -5.87 13.19
N TRP A 44 32.71 -5.93 14.53
CA TRP A 44 32.78 -4.74 15.38
C TRP A 44 34.04 -3.90 15.13
N LYS A 45 33.80 -2.63 14.81
CA LYS A 45 34.78 -1.58 14.53
C LYS A 45 34.99 -0.75 15.83
N SER A 46 35.89 0.23 15.79
CA SER A 46 36.20 1.03 16.99
C SER A 46 35.06 1.96 17.43
N HIS A 47 34.19 2.38 16.51
CA HIS A 47 33.03 3.21 16.85
C HIS A 47 31.93 2.38 17.55
N ASP A 48 31.73 1.11 17.18
CA ASP A 48 30.85 0.17 17.90
C ASP A 48 31.28 -0.02 19.36
N ALA A 49 32.58 -0.25 19.57
CA ALA A 49 33.14 -0.30 20.91
C ALA A 49 32.92 1.02 21.67
N PHE A 50 33.06 2.18 21.02
CA PHE A 50 32.75 3.47 21.63
C PHE A 50 31.26 3.67 21.96
N ARG A 51 30.34 3.18 21.10
CA ARG A 51 28.88 3.16 21.37
C ARG A 51 28.56 2.39 22.66
N GLU A 52 29.27 1.31 22.95
CA GLU A 52 29.14 0.58 24.22
C GLU A 52 29.79 1.34 25.40
N TYR A 53 30.97 1.94 25.25
CA TYR A 53 31.54 2.78 26.32
C TYR A 53 30.61 3.96 26.67
N TYR A 54 30.03 4.62 25.66
CA TYR A 54 29.07 5.71 25.84
C TYR A 54 27.77 5.23 26.50
N GLN A 55 27.23 4.07 26.11
CA GLN A 55 26.06 3.50 26.78
C GLN A 55 26.34 3.19 28.25
N ASN A 56 27.46 2.55 28.57
CA ASN A 56 27.81 2.27 29.97
C ASN A 56 28.12 3.55 30.75
N TRP A 57 28.60 4.61 30.08
CA TRP A 57 28.71 5.94 30.67
C TRP A 57 27.34 6.54 31.01
N MET A 58 26.35 6.47 30.11
CA MET A 58 24.99 6.94 30.42
C MET A 58 24.30 6.09 31.48
N ASP A 59 24.32 4.76 31.33
CA ASP A 59 23.67 3.80 32.22
C ASP A 59 24.25 3.87 33.63
N GLY A 60 25.58 3.98 33.76
CA GLY A 60 26.24 4.09 35.07
C GLY A 60 25.92 5.39 35.83
N MET A 61 25.51 6.47 35.15
CA MET A 61 24.99 7.69 35.80
C MET A 61 23.52 7.55 36.22
N VAL A 62 22.71 6.89 35.38
CA VAL A 62 21.32 6.53 35.68
C VAL A 62 21.26 5.63 36.92
N GLU A 63 22.09 4.60 36.97
CA GLU A 63 22.17 3.62 38.07
C GLU A 63 22.74 4.25 39.35
N SER A 64 23.89 4.95 39.30
CA SER A 64 24.52 5.48 40.51
C SER A 64 23.71 6.58 41.19
N ARG A 65 22.89 7.33 40.44
CA ARG A 65 22.09 8.46 40.96
C ARG A 65 20.59 8.22 40.99
N LYS A 66 20.10 7.06 40.53
CA LYS A 66 18.67 6.71 40.43
C LYS A 66 17.83 7.77 39.69
N ILE A 67 18.37 8.31 38.60
CA ILE A 67 17.73 9.36 37.76
C ILE A 67 17.28 8.80 36.40
N LEU A 68 16.33 9.47 35.76
CA LEU A 68 15.95 9.13 34.38
C LEU A 68 16.98 9.67 33.38
N ARG A 69 17.17 8.97 32.25
CA ARG A 69 18.10 9.39 31.18
C ARG A 69 17.75 10.78 30.61
N SER A 70 16.48 11.18 30.63
CA SER A 70 15.99 12.52 30.24
C SER A 70 16.37 13.63 31.22
N GLN A 71 16.82 13.30 32.43
CA GLN A 71 17.31 14.24 33.45
C GLN A 71 18.83 14.46 33.37
N ILE A 72 19.48 13.96 32.32
CA ILE A 72 20.92 14.16 32.04
C ILE A 72 21.05 15.09 30.83
N ASN A 73 21.66 16.26 31.04
CA ASN A 73 22.04 17.19 29.98
C ASN A 73 23.54 17.05 29.70
N VAL A 74 23.94 16.98 28.43
CA VAL A 74 25.34 16.84 28.00
C VAL A 74 25.78 18.13 27.31
N SER A 75 26.75 18.83 27.91
CA SER A 75 27.35 20.03 27.33
C SER A 75 28.75 19.73 26.79
N ILE A 76 29.04 20.14 25.57
CA ILE A 76 30.32 19.89 24.87
C ILE A 76 31.17 21.16 24.91
N ASN A 77 32.46 21.00 25.15
CA ASN A 77 33.48 22.03 25.03
C ASN A 77 34.64 21.48 24.18
N ASP A 78 34.92 22.10 23.04
CA ASP A 78 36.06 21.72 22.19
C ASP A 78 37.13 22.81 22.19
N THR A 79 38.37 22.41 22.48
CA THR A 79 39.55 23.29 22.51
C THR A 79 40.66 22.73 21.64
N GLU A 80 41.71 23.50 21.38
CA GLU A 80 42.89 23.01 20.67
C GLU A 80 43.57 21.80 21.34
N LYS A 81 43.46 21.67 22.66
CA LYS A 81 44.18 20.67 23.47
C LYS A 81 43.35 19.45 23.83
N GLU A 82 42.07 19.67 24.15
CA GLU A 82 41.13 18.62 24.54
C GLU A 82 39.69 18.91 24.08
N TRP A 83 38.96 17.84 23.82
CA TRP A 83 37.50 17.83 23.65
C TRP A 83 36.87 17.22 24.89
N VAL A 84 35.84 17.84 25.45
CA VAL A 84 35.22 17.43 26.71
C VAL A 84 33.69 17.49 26.62
N ALA A 85 33.02 16.38 26.92
CA ALA A 85 31.57 16.35 27.17
C ALA A 85 31.32 16.20 28.68
N LEU A 86 30.50 17.08 29.25
CA LEU A 86 30.11 17.07 30.66
C LEU A 86 28.65 16.65 30.79
N ALA A 87 28.38 15.59 31.55
CA ALA A 87 27.02 15.22 31.90
C ALA A 87 26.62 15.87 33.22
N ARG A 88 25.54 16.66 33.19
CA ARG A 88 24.97 17.33 34.36
C ARG A 88 23.52 16.93 34.58
N ARG A 89 23.08 16.91 35.83
CA ARG A 89 21.65 16.78 36.15
C ARG A 89 20.91 18.02 35.66
N SER A 90 19.78 17.83 34.96
CA SER A 90 18.97 18.93 34.41
C SER A 90 18.45 19.89 35.49
N VAL A 91 18.21 19.37 36.70
CA VAL A 91 17.85 20.15 37.89
C VAL A 91 19.05 20.20 38.83
N GLY A 92 19.42 21.40 39.30
CA GLY A 92 20.55 21.63 40.21
C GLY A 92 21.95 21.56 39.58
N HIS A 93 22.07 21.26 38.28
CA HIS A 93 23.32 21.27 37.51
C HIS A 93 24.49 20.43 38.06
N GLU A 94 24.23 19.48 38.97
CA GLU A 94 25.24 18.57 39.54
C GLU A 94 26.02 17.86 38.44
N LEU A 95 27.35 17.85 38.50
CA LEU A 95 28.20 17.10 37.57
C LEU A 95 28.12 15.60 37.90
N LEU A 96 27.70 14.79 36.93
CA LEU A 96 27.44 13.36 37.08
C LEU A 96 28.58 12.49 36.52
N GLY A 97 29.29 13.02 35.53
CA GLY A 97 30.36 12.35 34.83
C GLY A 97 30.88 13.20 33.67
N PHE A 98 31.94 12.72 33.02
CA PHE A 98 32.50 13.38 31.84
C PHE A 98 33.13 12.39 30.86
N ILE A 99 33.22 12.81 29.60
CA ILE A 99 34.10 12.22 28.59
C ILE A 99 35.15 13.29 28.24
N ARG A 100 36.43 12.92 28.24
CA ARG A 100 37.56 13.77 27.84
C ARG A 100 38.39 13.05 26.79
N PHE A 101 38.72 13.76 25.70
CA PHE A 101 39.69 13.33 24.72
C PHE A 101 40.86 14.31 24.64
N SER A 102 42.08 13.85 24.93
CA SER A 102 43.28 14.67 24.82
C SER A 102 43.89 14.56 23.42
N LYS A 103 43.73 15.60 22.60
CA LYS A 103 44.16 15.65 21.19
C LYS A 103 45.67 15.39 21.04
N GLN A 104 46.49 15.95 21.93
CA GLN A 104 47.95 15.76 21.92
C GLN A 104 48.40 14.34 22.34
N LYS A 105 47.72 13.75 23.33
CA LYS A 105 48.09 12.41 23.85
C LYS A 105 47.52 11.27 23.02
N GLY A 106 46.35 11.46 22.41
CA GLY A 106 45.57 10.37 21.82
C GLY A 106 45.04 9.42 22.89
N GLU A 107 44.58 9.99 24.01
CA GLU A 107 44.05 9.31 25.19
C GLU A 107 42.60 9.78 25.41
N LEU A 108 41.69 8.82 25.55
CA LEU A 108 40.27 8.98 25.82
C LEU A 108 39.98 8.52 27.25
N GLU A 109 39.28 9.34 28.02
CA GLU A 109 38.85 9.10 29.41
C GLU A 109 37.32 9.24 29.48
N LEU A 110 36.60 8.23 29.95
CA LEU A 110 35.18 8.33 30.31
C LEU A 110 35.05 8.04 31.80
N SER A 111 34.33 8.89 32.54
CA SER A 111 34.20 8.79 33.99
C SER A 111 32.76 8.92 34.45
N ASN A 112 32.35 8.00 35.34
CA ASN A 112 31.06 7.93 36.01
C ASN A 112 31.24 8.19 37.51
N PHE A 113 30.61 9.24 38.03
CA PHE A 113 30.76 9.55 39.45
C PHE A 113 29.87 8.68 40.34
N LYS A 114 30.43 8.21 41.45
CA LYS A 114 29.78 7.29 42.42
C LYS A 114 29.33 5.94 41.84
N ALA A 115 29.74 5.59 40.63
CA ALA A 115 29.45 4.28 40.03
C ALA A 115 30.32 3.18 40.64
N ARG A 116 29.91 1.92 40.49
CA ARG A 116 30.65 0.75 40.98
C ARG A 116 30.99 -0.20 39.84
N LEU A 117 32.16 -0.82 39.92
CA LEU A 117 32.56 -1.94 39.07
C LEU A 117 32.91 -3.11 39.98
N GLU A 118 32.03 -4.10 40.01
CA GLU A 118 32.13 -5.28 40.86
C GLU A 118 32.77 -6.46 40.10
N PRO A 119 33.48 -7.39 40.76
CA PRO A 119 34.12 -8.53 40.11
C PRO A 119 33.14 -9.35 39.25
N LYS A 120 31.92 -9.55 39.76
CA LYS A 120 30.83 -10.30 39.14
C LYS A 120 30.39 -9.74 37.76
N ALA A 121 30.58 -8.43 37.54
CA ALA A 121 30.35 -7.82 36.23
C ALA A 121 31.22 -8.41 35.12
N LEU A 122 32.31 -9.14 35.43
CA LEU A 122 33.12 -9.85 34.44
C LEU A 122 32.60 -11.24 34.07
N SER A 123 31.75 -11.88 34.88
CA SER A 123 31.09 -13.16 34.57
C SER A 123 30.25 -13.08 33.29
N ILE A 124 30.38 -14.06 32.38
CA ILE A 124 29.50 -14.19 31.20
C ILE A 124 28.07 -14.50 31.68
N GLY A 125 27.06 -13.92 31.04
CA GLY A 125 25.64 -14.08 31.38
C GLY A 125 25.09 -13.18 32.50
N GLU A 126 25.93 -12.61 33.36
CA GLU A 126 25.50 -11.64 34.39
C GLU A 126 25.11 -10.29 33.77
N THR A 127 23.97 -9.73 34.18
CA THR A 127 23.45 -8.46 33.67
C THR A 127 22.43 -7.82 34.62
N SER A 128 22.63 -6.56 35.00
CA SER A 128 21.62 -5.73 35.69
C SER A 128 20.55 -5.18 34.73
N LYS A 129 20.70 -5.41 33.42
CA LYS A 129 19.84 -4.85 32.36
C LYS A 129 18.68 -5.77 31.94
N ARG A 130 18.58 -6.99 32.52
CA ARG A 130 17.48 -7.93 32.23
C ARG A 130 16.14 -7.30 32.66
N ASN A 131 15.13 -7.37 31.78
CA ASN A 131 13.77 -6.85 31.96
C ASN A 131 13.63 -5.32 32.16
N ASN A 132 14.71 -4.53 32.14
CA ASN A 132 14.64 -3.07 32.28
C ASN A 132 14.42 -2.36 30.93
N LYS A 133 13.20 -1.89 30.67
CA LYS A 133 12.81 -1.19 29.43
C LYS A 133 13.50 0.17 29.24
N ASN A 134 14.16 0.72 30.27
CA ASN A 134 14.83 2.02 30.24
C ASN A 134 16.33 1.92 29.90
N THR A 135 16.96 0.76 30.06
CA THR A 135 18.32 0.51 29.56
C THR A 135 18.27 0.12 28.08
N ALA A 136 19.22 0.59 27.29
CA ALA A 136 19.28 0.20 25.89
C ALA A 136 19.68 -1.28 25.72
N GLY A 137 20.55 -1.80 26.60
CA GLY A 137 21.12 -3.16 26.55
C GLY A 137 20.24 -4.26 27.15
N THR A 138 20.46 -5.51 26.72
CA THR A 138 19.90 -6.73 27.35
C THR A 138 20.97 -7.57 28.05
N HIS A 139 22.17 -7.68 27.46
CA HIS A 139 23.29 -8.47 27.94
C HIS A 139 24.38 -7.59 28.59
N GLY A 140 24.95 -8.01 29.71
CA GLY A 140 25.94 -7.25 30.50
C GLY A 140 27.37 -7.29 29.94
N GLU A 141 27.52 -7.72 28.69
CA GLU A 141 28.80 -8.12 28.11
C GLU A 141 29.43 -7.05 27.22
N GLY A 142 28.66 -6.02 26.83
CA GLY A 142 29.06 -5.00 25.86
C GLY A 142 30.39 -4.31 26.19
N PHE A 143 30.67 -4.01 27.46
CA PHE A 143 31.95 -3.39 27.86
C PHE A 143 33.16 -4.33 27.70
N LYS A 144 32.95 -5.65 27.82
CA LYS A 144 33.98 -6.69 27.65
C LYS A 144 34.33 -6.84 26.17
N VAL A 145 33.30 -6.85 25.31
CA VAL A 145 33.44 -6.87 23.86
C VAL A 145 34.07 -5.56 23.36
N ALA A 146 33.67 -4.40 23.90
CA ALA A 146 34.30 -3.12 23.60
C ALA A 146 35.78 -3.08 24.03
N SER A 147 36.12 -3.67 25.17
CA SER A 147 37.50 -3.85 25.63
C SER A 147 38.31 -4.76 24.70
N LEU A 148 37.73 -5.90 24.29
CA LEU A 148 38.31 -6.79 23.28
C LEU A 148 38.64 -6.05 21.99
N VAL A 149 37.66 -5.32 21.43
CA VAL A 149 37.76 -4.65 20.13
C VAL A 149 38.83 -3.56 20.15
N MET A 150 38.91 -2.76 21.22
CA MET A 150 39.95 -1.73 21.35
C MET A 150 41.35 -2.34 21.49
N VAL A 151 41.53 -3.38 22.33
CA VAL A 151 42.82 -4.08 22.48
C VAL A 151 43.22 -4.81 21.19
N ARG A 152 42.26 -5.39 20.46
CA ARG A 152 42.47 -6.02 19.14
C ARG A 152 42.99 -5.02 18.09
N LYS A 153 42.61 -3.74 18.21
CA LYS A 153 43.02 -2.63 17.35
C LYS A 153 44.28 -1.89 17.86
N GLY A 154 45.01 -2.43 18.83
CA GLY A 154 46.29 -1.87 19.30
C GLY A 154 46.21 -0.81 20.40
N TYR A 155 44.99 -0.44 20.84
CA TYR A 155 44.80 0.49 21.95
C TYR A 155 44.98 -0.20 23.31
N GLN A 156 45.50 0.55 24.28
CA GLN A 156 45.53 0.10 25.67
C GLN A 156 44.21 0.46 26.34
N VAL A 157 43.63 -0.47 27.09
CA VAL A 157 42.38 -0.26 27.86
C VAL A 157 42.67 -0.50 29.35
N ARG A 158 42.43 0.51 30.17
CA ARG A 158 42.55 0.46 31.64
C ARG A 158 41.30 1.04 32.28
N TYR A 159 40.71 0.33 33.24
CA TYR A 159 39.74 0.93 34.16
C TYR A 159 40.43 1.30 35.48
N GLU A 160 39.98 2.39 36.08
CA GLU A 160 40.33 2.89 37.40
C GLU A 160 39.03 2.87 38.21
N ALA A 161 38.90 1.93 39.15
CA ALA A 161 37.70 1.73 39.94
C ALA A 161 38.03 1.00 41.25
N SER A 162 37.31 1.31 42.33
CA SER A 162 37.39 0.58 43.61
C SER A 162 38.80 0.48 44.21
N LYS A 163 39.66 1.49 43.98
CA LYS A 163 41.10 1.53 44.34
C LYS A 163 42.02 0.58 43.53
N TYR A 164 41.55 -0.01 42.44
CA TYR A 164 42.34 -0.90 41.56
C TYR A 164 42.44 -0.36 40.12
N TYR A 165 43.53 -0.73 39.45
CA TYR A 165 43.65 -0.70 38.00
C TYR A 165 43.21 -2.06 37.43
N TRP A 166 42.29 -2.05 36.49
CA TRP A 166 41.86 -3.22 35.71
C TRP A 166 42.42 -3.07 34.29
N ARG A 167 43.44 -3.85 33.94
CA ARG A 167 44.12 -3.77 32.64
C ARG A 167 43.67 -4.90 31.73
N PHE A 168 43.08 -4.56 30.59
CA PHE A 168 42.66 -5.55 29.59
C PHE A 168 43.81 -5.82 28.60
N VAL A 169 44.16 -7.09 28.44
CA VAL A 169 45.34 -7.53 27.67
C VAL A 169 45.11 -8.87 26.96
N LEU A 170 45.55 -8.99 25.71
CA LEU A 170 45.55 -10.25 24.97
C LEU A 170 46.74 -11.11 25.37
N CYS A 171 46.48 -12.34 25.84
CA CYS A 171 47.47 -13.24 26.45
C CYS A 171 47.46 -14.66 25.84
N GLY A 172 48.39 -15.50 26.32
CA GLY A 172 48.70 -16.82 25.76
C GLY A 172 49.76 -16.74 24.65
N GLN A 173 50.34 -17.89 24.27
CA GLN A 173 51.43 -17.99 23.28
C GLN A 173 51.14 -17.20 21.98
N ASN A 174 49.90 -17.24 21.51
CA ASN A 174 49.43 -16.57 20.29
C ASN A 174 48.60 -15.29 20.53
N LYS A 175 48.60 -14.73 21.76
CA LYS A 175 47.76 -13.58 22.17
C LYS A 175 46.28 -13.77 21.79
N ARG A 176 45.75 -14.99 22.00
CA ARG A 176 44.44 -15.44 21.51
C ARG A 176 43.27 -15.11 22.42
N HIS A 177 43.48 -14.95 23.72
CA HIS A 177 42.39 -14.76 24.69
C HIS A 177 42.52 -13.43 25.42
N LEU A 178 41.38 -12.79 25.70
CA LEU A 178 41.32 -11.58 26.51
C LEU A 178 41.41 -11.94 27.99
N TYR A 179 42.32 -11.29 28.69
CA TYR A 179 42.46 -11.34 30.14
C TYR A 179 42.26 -9.94 30.71
N TYR A 180 41.80 -9.89 31.95
CA TYR A 180 41.96 -8.71 32.78
C TYR A 180 43.04 -8.95 33.85
N GLN A 181 43.75 -7.90 34.22
CA GLN A 181 44.76 -7.89 35.28
C GLN A 181 44.39 -6.83 36.31
N LEU A 182 44.09 -7.28 37.52
CA LEU A 182 43.88 -6.43 38.69
C LEU A 182 45.21 -6.13 39.38
N SER A 183 45.49 -4.84 39.59
CA SER A 183 46.63 -4.38 40.38
C SER A 183 46.22 -3.17 41.22
N PRO A 184 46.52 -3.14 42.53
CA PRO A 184 46.10 -2.04 43.41
C PRO A 184 46.75 -0.72 42.98
N ILE A 185 46.04 0.38 43.20
CA ILE A 185 46.59 1.73 43.04
C ILE A 185 47.51 2.00 44.22
N SER A 186 48.71 2.54 43.97
CA SER A 186 49.68 2.77 45.04
C SER A 186 49.13 3.72 46.12
N GLU A 187 49.29 3.32 47.38
CA GLU A 187 48.71 4.03 48.53
C GLU A 187 49.16 5.50 48.59
N SER A 188 50.45 5.79 48.36
CA SER A 188 50.95 7.16 48.25
C SER A 188 50.22 8.01 47.20
N LYS A 189 49.80 7.42 46.06
CA LYS A 189 49.00 8.12 45.04
C LYS A 189 47.56 8.33 45.52
N LEU A 190 46.98 7.32 46.18
CA LEU A 190 45.62 7.38 46.72
C LEU A 190 45.49 8.44 47.81
N THR A 191 46.37 8.41 48.81
CA THR A 191 46.40 9.37 49.94
C THR A 191 46.62 10.80 49.46
N LYS A 192 47.52 11.05 48.50
CA LYS A 192 47.71 12.38 47.89
C LYS A 192 46.44 12.87 47.16
N ALA A 193 45.76 11.99 46.41
CA ALA A 193 44.53 12.34 45.71
C ALA A 193 43.36 12.61 46.70
N MET A 194 43.24 11.80 47.75
CA MET A 194 42.25 11.99 48.82
C MET A 194 42.49 13.28 49.62
N ALA A 195 43.76 13.61 49.94
CA ALA A 195 44.11 14.86 50.62
C ALA A 195 43.71 16.08 49.78
N LYS A 196 44.09 16.11 48.49
CA LYS A 196 43.70 17.19 47.57
C LYS A 196 42.17 17.27 47.37
N TYR A 197 41.47 16.14 47.39
CA TYR A 197 40.00 16.14 47.32
C TYR A 197 39.37 16.76 48.58
N ARG A 198 39.85 16.38 49.78
CA ARG A 198 39.40 16.97 51.06
C ARG A 198 39.67 18.47 51.10
N GLU A 199 40.85 18.92 50.69
CA GLU A 199 41.21 20.34 50.57
C GLU A 199 40.21 21.12 49.68
N ASN A 200 39.93 20.60 48.48
CA ASN A 200 38.94 21.22 47.58
C ASN A 200 37.52 21.26 48.20
N VAL A 201 37.09 20.19 48.87
CA VAL A 201 35.77 20.14 49.53
C VAL A 201 35.70 21.17 50.67
N ASN A 202 36.76 21.29 51.48
CA ASN A 202 36.82 22.26 52.59
C ASN A 202 36.78 23.72 52.12
N ILE A 203 37.26 24.00 50.90
CA ILE A 203 37.23 25.35 50.28
C ILE A 203 35.91 25.57 49.51
N GLY A 204 34.99 24.60 49.49
CA GLY A 204 33.71 24.69 48.77
C GLY A 204 33.84 24.61 47.25
N CYS A 205 34.98 24.15 46.72
CA CYS A 205 35.20 24.01 45.28
C CYS A 205 34.25 22.95 44.70
N PRO A 206 33.42 23.28 43.69
CA PRO A 206 32.50 22.32 43.10
C PRO A 206 33.23 21.18 42.39
N ARG A 207 32.57 20.03 42.27
CA ARG A 207 33.11 18.82 41.63
C ARG A 207 33.59 19.12 40.20
N GLY A 208 34.91 19.08 39.99
CA GLY A 208 35.55 19.25 38.68
C GLY A 208 35.67 17.96 37.88
N THR A 209 36.33 18.04 36.72
CA THR A 209 36.59 16.94 35.77
C THR A 209 37.79 16.07 36.17
N VAL A 210 37.83 15.67 37.44
CA VAL A 210 38.86 14.81 38.04
C VAL A 210 38.18 13.66 38.76
N ALA A 211 38.43 12.43 38.30
CA ALA A 211 37.83 11.23 38.87
C ALA A 211 38.50 10.83 40.21
N ASN A 212 37.68 10.39 41.16
CA ASN A 212 38.12 9.87 42.45
C ASN A 212 38.23 8.34 42.36
N MET A 213 39.45 7.82 42.19
CA MET A 213 39.75 6.39 41.93
C MET A 213 39.25 5.40 43.03
N TRP A 214 38.69 5.90 44.13
CA TRP A 214 38.12 5.12 45.24
C TRP A 214 36.59 5.04 45.24
N GLU A 215 35.89 5.90 44.50
CA GLU A 215 34.41 5.96 44.47
C GLU A 215 33.82 6.10 43.05
N ASP A 216 34.63 6.46 42.05
CA ASP A 216 34.21 6.59 40.66
C ASP A 216 34.71 5.39 39.83
N VAL A 217 34.03 5.15 38.70
CA VAL A 217 34.51 4.25 37.63
C VAL A 217 34.98 5.11 36.47
N THR A 218 36.24 4.94 36.08
CA THR A 218 36.83 5.63 34.93
C THR A 218 37.47 4.63 33.98
N VAL A 219 37.15 4.68 32.69
CA VAL A 219 37.84 3.92 31.64
C VAL A 219 38.75 4.83 30.82
N LYS A 220 39.96 4.36 30.56
CA LYS A 220 41.00 5.03 29.76
C LYS A 220 41.41 4.17 28.58
N ILE A 221 41.43 4.78 27.39
CA ILE A 221 41.64 4.11 26.10
C ILE A 221 42.69 4.89 25.27
N GLY A 222 43.57 4.18 24.58
CA GLY A 222 44.59 4.77 23.69
C GLY A 222 46.01 4.51 24.18
N LYS A 223 46.82 5.56 24.34
CA LYS A 223 48.18 5.46 24.91
C LYS A 223 48.17 5.79 26.42
N VAL A 224 47.74 4.81 27.21
CA VAL A 224 47.35 4.92 28.62
C VAL A 224 48.46 4.47 29.60
N TYR A 225 49.38 3.63 29.13
CA TYR A 225 50.58 3.20 29.86
C TYR A 225 51.78 4.09 29.49
N GLY A 226 52.81 4.09 30.36
CA GLY A 226 53.96 5.02 30.26
C GLY A 226 54.72 4.97 28.93
N SER A 227 55.59 5.96 28.70
CA SER A 227 56.27 6.21 27.41
C SER A 227 56.94 5.00 26.75
N LYS A 228 57.42 4.03 27.55
CA LYS A 228 58.06 2.77 27.12
C LYS A 228 57.09 1.68 26.61
N ALA A 229 55.77 1.85 26.72
CA ALA A 229 54.78 0.83 26.34
C ALA A 229 54.24 1.05 24.91
N SER A 230 54.13 -0.04 24.14
CA SER A 230 53.76 -0.06 22.71
C SER A 230 52.25 0.09 22.43
N GLY A 231 51.61 1.12 23.00
CA GLY A 231 50.19 1.43 22.75
C GLY A 231 50.01 2.45 21.64
N GLU A 232 49.02 2.23 20.77
CA GLU A 232 48.63 3.20 19.75
C GLU A 232 47.95 4.44 20.36
N LYS A 233 48.25 5.61 19.79
CA LYS A 233 47.48 6.84 20.04
C LYS A 233 46.20 6.80 19.24
N ILE A 234 45.08 7.22 19.84
CA ILE A 234 43.86 7.53 19.09
C ILE A 234 44.11 8.84 18.34
N LYS A 235 43.88 8.87 17.02
CA LYS A 235 43.93 10.10 16.21
C LYS A 235 42.64 10.89 16.38
N TRP A 236 42.71 12.23 16.29
CA TRP A 236 41.55 13.11 16.46
C TRP A 236 40.46 12.82 15.41
N GLU A 237 40.83 12.69 14.15
CA GLU A 237 39.90 12.43 13.03
C GLU A 237 39.14 11.12 13.25
N LYS A 238 39.82 10.11 13.79
CA LYS A 238 39.22 8.82 14.15
C LYS A 238 38.26 8.94 15.33
N PHE A 239 38.54 9.81 16.30
CA PHE A 239 37.65 10.07 17.43
C PHE A 239 36.42 10.90 17.03
N GLN A 240 36.55 11.82 16.06
CA GLN A 240 35.40 12.54 15.47
C GLN A 240 34.38 11.56 14.87
N GLU A 241 34.82 10.48 14.21
CA GLU A 241 33.91 9.43 13.75
C GLU A 241 33.30 8.59 14.89
N TRP A 242 33.96 8.51 16.06
CA TRP A 242 33.40 7.78 17.21
C TRP A 242 32.30 8.58 17.91
N ILE A 243 32.44 9.89 18.08
CA ILE A 243 31.41 10.69 18.77
C ILE A 243 30.08 10.80 17.99
N LYS A 244 30.11 10.60 16.67
CA LYS A 244 28.90 10.53 15.82
C LYS A 244 27.91 9.41 16.20
N VAL A 245 28.31 8.45 17.05
CA VAL A 245 27.41 7.40 17.54
C VAL A 245 26.28 7.89 18.46
N SER A 246 26.32 9.15 18.90
CA SER A 246 25.20 9.74 19.65
C SER A 246 24.96 11.21 19.36
N MET A 247 23.69 11.56 19.14
CA MET A 247 23.26 12.95 18.93
C MET A 247 23.44 13.84 20.18
N ALA A 248 23.65 13.25 21.37
CA ALA A 248 23.99 14.02 22.57
C ALA A 248 25.48 14.45 22.59
N LEU A 249 26.33 13.84 21.76
CA LEU A 249 27.76 14.20 21.61
C LEU A 249 28.02 15.03 20.34
N VAL A 250 27.09 14.98 19.38
CA VAL A 250 27.05 15.84 18.19
C VAL A 250 25.58 16.20 17.93
N PRO A 251 25.08 17.33 18.46
CA PRO A 251 23.68 17.73 18.25
C PRO A 251 23.45 18.30 16.83
N PRO A 252 22.32 18.00 16.18
CA PRO A 252 21.98 18.59 14.88
C PRO A 252 21.54 20.05 15.02
N VAL A 253 21.72 20.83 13.96
CA VAL A 253 21.30 22.23 13.90
C VAL A 253 19.80 22.37 13.66
N THR A 254 19.24 21.54 12.76
CA THR A 254 17.82 21.62 12.37
C THR A 254 17.07 20.30 12.64
N LEU A 255 16.09 20.39 13.56
CA LEU A 255 15.39 19.24 14.13
C LEU A 255 13.88 19.51 14.25
N ILE A 256 13.06 18.63 13.68
CA ILE A 256 11.60 18.61 13.82
C ILE A 256 11.23 17.52 14.83
N LYS A 257 10.90 17.91 16.05
CA LYS A 257 10.46 16.98 17.10
C LYS A 257 9.03 16.49 16.88
N THR A 258 8.83 15.18 17.00
CA THR A 258 7.53 14.49 16.88
C THR A 258 7.35 13.45 18.00
N GLN A 259 6.12 12.99 18.24
CA GLN A 259 5.86 11.96 19.27
C GLN A 259 6.37 10.55 18.91
N TYR A 260 6.68 10.30 17.64
CA TYR A 260 7.16 9.01 17.12
C TYR A 260 8.70 8.96 17.03
N GLY A 261 9.34 10.12 17.07
CA GLY A 261 10.78 10.32 16.88
C GLY A 261 11.06 11.71 16.32
N ASP A 262 12.33 12.10 16.23
CA ASP A 262 12.72 13.40 15.69
C ASP A 262 13.21 13.26 14.24
N LEU A 263 12.73 14.14 13.35
CA LEU A 263 13.20 14.27 11.97
C LEU A 263 14.31 15.32 11.90
N VAL A 264 15.52 14.90 11.54
CA VAL A 264 16.69 15.73 11.34
C VAL A 264 16.76 16.15 9.87
N THR A 265 16.67 17.45 9.61
CA THR A 265 16.79 18.04 8.26
C THR A 265 18.19 18.59 7.97
N ASP A 266 19.12 18.42 8.91
CA ASP A 266 20.50 18.87 8.82
C ASP A 266 21.29 18.06 7.77
N PRO A 267 21.84 18.69 6.72
CA PRO A 267 22.59 18.00 5.67
C PRO A 267 23.82 17.22 6.19
N GLU A 268 24.47 17.64 7.28
CA GLU A 268 25.60 16.90 7.83
C GLU A 268 25.19 15.55 8.42
N PHE A 269 23.93 15.42 8.85
CA PHE A 269 23.41 14.20 9.44
C PHE A 269 22.82 13.22 8.43
N SER A 270 22.44 13.68 7.23
CA SER A 270 21.83 12.90 6.13
C SER A 270 22.36 11.47 6.01
N GLY A 271 21.45 10.51 5.76
CA GLY A 271 21.77 9.08 5.69
C GLY A 271 21.77 8.32 7.03
N ARG A 272 21.63 9.01 8.17
CA ARG A 272 21.79 8.39 9.49
C ARG A 272 20.46 8.04 10.17
N LEU A 273 20.43 6.86 10.79
CA LEU A 273 19.36 6.40 11.65
C LEU A 273 19.85 6.33 13.10
N TYR A 274 19.06 6.86 14.03
CA TYR A 274 19.27 6.80 15.46
C TYR A 274 18.03 6.18 16.14
N LEU A 275 18.24 5.58 17.31
CA LEU A 275 17.18 5.09 18.19
C LEU A 275 17.49 5.57 19.61
N LYS A 276 16.63 6.44 20.16
CA LYS A 276 16.82 7.08 21.47
C LYS A 276 18.19 7.78 21.61
N GLY A 277 18.60 8.46 20.54
CA GLY A 277 19.84 9.22 20.40
C GLY A 277 21.09 8.38 20.18
N LEU A 278 20.97 7.08 19.87
CA LEU A 278 22.09 6.15 19.57
C LEU A 278 22.07 5.73 18.10
N PHE A 279 23.20 5.87 17.42
CA PHE A 279 23.33 5.56 15.98
C PHE A 279 23.23 4.06 15.69
N LEU A 280 22.50 3.73 14.62
CA LEU A 280 22.36 2.41 14.02
C LEU A 280 23.05 2.38 12.64
N GLU A 281 23.75 1.29 12.29
CA GLU A 281 24.33 1.11 10.94
C GLU A 281 23.23 0.80 9.90
N HIS A 282 22.62 1.85 9.35
CA HIS A 282 21.60 1.71 8.31
C HIS A 282 22.23 1.48 6.92
N LYS A 283 21.82 0.38 6.25
CA LYS A 283 22.39 -0.05 4.95
C LYS A 283 21.65 0.48 3.71
N LYS A 284 20.54 1.19 3.88
CA LYS A 284 19.73 1.73 2.78
C LYS A 284 19.89 3.25 2.72
N ASP A 285 19.77 3.83 1.53
CA ASP A 285 19.95 5.27 1.33
C ASP A 285 18.77 6.06 1.94
N LEU A 286 19.03 6.78 3.03
CA LEU A 286 18.12 7.76 3.62
C LEU A 286 18.48 9.17 3.13
N LYS A 287 17.50 9.93 2.67
CA LYS A 287 17.65 11.34 2.28
C LYS A 287 17.82 12.22 3.51
N PHE A 288 16.98 11.98 4.51
CA PHE A 288 17.00 12.68 5.79
C PHE A 288 17.60 11.81 6.89
N SER A 289 17.43 12.22 8.15
CA SER A 289 17.90 11.43 9.28
C SER A 289 16.89 11.47 10.42
N TYR A 290 16.88 10.41 11.21
CA TYR A 290 15.77 10.11 12.10
C TYR A 290 16.31 9.66 13.45
N ASP A 291 15.76 10.19 14.55
CA ASP A 291 15.93 9.60 15.88
C ASP A 291 14.62 9.00 16.36
N LEU A 292 14.53 7.67 16.26
CA LEU A 292 13.29 6.97 16.58
C LEU A 292 13.07 6.91 18.09
N ALA A 293 11.84 7.18 18.54
CA ALA A 293 11.48 7.04 19.95
C ALA A 293 11.37 5.56 20.38
N LYS A 294 11.05 4.68 19.42
CA LYS A 294 10.79 3.24 19.59
C LYS A 294 11.33 2.47 18.38
N GLY A 295 11.63 1.19 18.58
CA GLY A 295 12.09 0.30 17.53
C GLY A 295 12.76 -0.95 18.11
N HIS A 296 12.61 -2.09 17.45
CA HIS A 296 13.29 -3.33 17.81
C HIS A 296 14.57 -3.47 17.00
N VAL A 297 15.70 -3.73 17.66
CA VAL A 297 17.01 -3.89 17.01
C VAL A 297 17.52 -5.32 17.17
N ASN A 298 18.33 -5.77 16.22
CA ASN A 298 19.01 -7.06 16.32
C ASN A 298 20.00 -7.09 17.51
N ARG A 299 20.52 -8.29 17.87
CA ARG A 299 21.44 -8.48 19.01
C ARG A 299 22.59 -7.47 19.04
N ASP A 300 23.20 -7.24 17.88
CA ASP A 300 24.42 -6.45 17.70
C ASP A 300 24.12 -4.95 17.43
N ARG A 301 22.84 -4.58 17.37
CA ARG A 301 22.29 -3.21 17.25
C ARG A 301 22.68 -2.50 15.96
N GLU A 302 22.81 -3.25 14.89
CA GLU A 302 23.18 -2.72 13.58
C GLU A 302 21.96 -2.09 12.89
N THR A 303 20.84 -2.82 12.80
CA THR A 303 19.62 -2.37 12.11
C THR A 303 18.37 -2.57 12.97
N LEU A 304 17.26 -1.96 12.55
CA LEU A 304 15.95 -2.39 13.01
C LEU A 304 15.65 -3.84 12.56
N ALA A 305 14.75 -4.49 13.28
CA ALA A 305 14.38 -5.89 13.07
C ALA A 305 13.40 -6.09 11.89
N SER A 306 12.66 -5.06 11.49
CA SER A 306 11.69 -5.12 10.40
C SER A 306 11.70 -3.87 9.52
N THR A 307 11.68 -4.08 8.20
CA THR A 307 11.48 -3.00 7.21
C THR A 307 10.06 -2.42 7.27
N GLU A 308 9.07 -3.18 7.76
CA GLU A 308 7.73 -2.65 8.00
C GLU A 308 7.68 -1.73 9.22
N GLU A 309 8.47 -2.00 10.26
CA GLU A 309 8.64 -1.10 11.41
C GLU A 309 9.35 0.20 11.00
N GLU A 310 10.37 0.13 10.14
CA GLU A 310 11.00 1.31 9.51
C GLU A 310 9.99 2.16 8.72
N ALA A 311 9.30 1.57 7.73
CA ALA A 311 8.35 2.28 6.88
C ALA A 311 7.19 2.92 7.67
N LYS A 312 6.71 2.23 8.71
CA LYS A 312 5.71 2.76 9.63
C LYS A 312 6.24 3.97 10.41
N ASN A 313 7.39 3.82 11.09
CA ASN A 313 7.98 4.90 11.89
C ASN A 313 8.25 6.15 11.04
N PHE A 314 8.79 5.99 9.82
CA PHE A 314 9.02 7.13 8.93
C PHE A 314 7.70 7.80 8.51
N ALA A 315 6.68 7.03 8.11
CA ALA A 315 5.37 7.59 7.75
C ALA A 315 4.68 8.31 8.93
N GLU A 316 4.79 7.79 10.16
CA GLU A 316 4.26 8.42 11.37
C GLU A 316 5.00 9.73 11.71
N ILE A 317 6.34 9.75 11.61
CA ILE A 317 7.16 10.96 11.81
C ILE A 317 6.84 12.03 10.75
N TRP A 318 6.78 11.67 9.47
CA TRP A 318 6.44 12.61 8.39
C TRP A 318 4.99 13.11 8.50
N GLY A 319 4.05 12.24 8.86
CA GLY A 319 2.65 12.62 9.09
C GLY A 319 2.50 13.64 10.23
N GLU A 320 3.22 13.43 11.34
CA GLU A 320 3.26 14.38 12.46
C GLU A 320 3.94 15.71 12.06
N ALA A 321 5.07 15.66 11.34
CA ALA A 321 5.77 16.85 10.86
C ALA A 321 4.88 17.72 9.94
N ILE A 322 4.08 17.08 9.07
CA ILE A 322 3.11 17.73 8.19
C ILE A 322 1.95 18.34 9.00
N ARG A 323 1.37 17.59 9.95
CA ARG A 323 0.29 18.10 10.83
C ARG A 323 0.72 19.27 11.71
N LEU A 324 1.96 19.29 12.16
CA LEU A 324 2.54 20.40 12.92
C LEU A 324 2.94 21.60 12.05
N HIS A 325 2.81 21.50 10.71
CA HIS A 325 3.21 22.53 9.74
C HIS A 325 4.66 23.04 9.93
N LYS A 326 5.58 22.16 10.34
CA LYS A 326 6.97 22.53 10.65
C LYS A 326 7.88 22.42 9.42
N GLY A 327 8.56 23.51 9.10
CA GLY A 327 9.53 23.59 8.00
C GLY A 327 8.91 23.28 6.63
N ASP A 328 9.74 22.85 5.68
CA ASP A 328 9.31 22.46 4.33
C ASP A 328 8.74 21.02 4.26
N ALA A 329 8.36 20.41 5.40
CA ALA A 329 8.11 18.97 5.50
C ALA A 329 7.08 18.43 4.48
N LEU A 330 5.96 19.13 4.25
CA LEU A 330 4.97 18.74 3.24
C LEU A 330 5.54 18.74 1.82
N LYS A 331 6.36 19.75 1.49
CA LYS A 331 7.00 19.92 0.18
C LYS A 331 8.08 18.87 -0.03
N ASP A 332 8.92 18.61 0.97
CA ASP A 332 9.99 17.62 0.88
C ASP A 332 9.47 16.19 0.85
N TYR A 333 8.48 15.84 1.69
CA TYR A 333 7.85 14.53 1.66
C TYR A 333 7.11 14.28 0.34
N THR A 334 6.31 15.24 -0.13
CA THR A 334 5.63 15.12 -1.43
C THR A 334 6.61 15.08 -2.59
N LYS A 335 7.78 15.73 -2.48
CA LYS A 335 8.86 15.62 -3.47
C LYS A 335 9.46 14.21 -3.49
N MET A 336 9.81 13.64 -2.33
CA MET A 336 10.31 12.26 -2.24
C MET A 336 9.31 11.23 -2.76
N LEU A 337 8.02 11.38 -2.42
CA LEU A 337 6.94 10.52 -2.89
C LEU A 337 6.63 10.65 -4.41
N ARG A 338 7.13 11.68 -5.08
CA ARG A 338 6.92 11.93 -6.52
C ARG A 338 8.14 11.67 -7.39
N GLU A 339 9.34 11.62 -6.80
CA GLU A 339 10.52 11.12 -7.49
C GLU A 339 10.24 9.64 -7.84
N ASP A 340 10.19 9.27 -9.14
CA ASP A 340 9.89 7.89 -9.63
C ASP A 340 10.81 6.82 -9.01
N ASP A 341 11.94 7.31 -8.49
CA ASP A 341 12.86 6.68 -7.55
C ASP A 341 12.22 6.29 -6.18
N GLY A 342 10.97 5.81 -6.12
CA GLY A 342 10.33 5.31 -4.89
C GLY A 342 11.04 4.11 -4.25
N ASN A 343 12.08 3.60 -4.91
CA ASN A 343 12.97 2.53 -4.45
C ASN A 343 14.36 3.02 -4.00
N LYS A 344 14.69 4.32 -4.19
CA LYS A 344 15.98 4.95 -3.86
C LYS A 344 16.01 5.46 -2.42
N TRP A 345 15.01 6.24 -2.03
CA TRP A 345 14.93 6.80 -0.68
C TRP A 345 14.18 5.83 0.23
N ALA A 346 14.88 5.27 1.20
CA ALA A 346 14.28 4.41 2.23
C ALA A 346 13.22 5.18 3.07
N ASP A 347 13.30 6.51 3.13
CA ASP A 347 12.37 7.44 3.79
C ASP A 347 10.90 7.25 3.38
N VAL A 348 10.65 6.85 2.12
CA VAL A 348 9.31 6.71 1.53
C VAL A 348 9.02 5.29 1.04
N LYS A 349 9.97 4.37 1.21
CA LYS A 349 9.83 2.99 0.75
C LYS A 349 8.75 2.26 1.56
N SER A 350 7.75 1.72 0.86
CA SER A 350 6.56 1.10 1.46
C SER A 350 5.68 2.02 2.32
N ALA A 351 5.78 3.34 2.13
CA ALA A 351 4.97 4.32 2.86
C ALA A 351 3.47 4.22 2.56
N GLU A 352 3.07 3.65 1.41
CA GLU A 352 1.67 3.54 0.99
C GLU A 352 0.77 2.81 1.99
N ARG A 353 1.35 1.88 2.76
CA ARG A 353 0.64 1.11 3.79
C ARG A 353 0.25 1.98 4.99
N TYR A 354 1.07 2.97 5.32
CA TYR A 354 1.08 3.69 6.60
C TYR A 354 0.66 5.17 6.51
N ILE A 355 0.64 5.77 5.32
CA ILE A 355 0.11 7.12 5.12
C ILE A 355 -1.37 7.20 5.57
N MET A 356 -1.66 8.11 6.49
CA MET A 356 -3.00 8.32 7.06
C MET A 356 -3.87 9.23 6.18
N LYS A 357 -5.19 9.21 6.38
CA LYS A 357 -6.19 9.88 5.53
C LYS A 357 -6.03 11.41 5.50
N ASP A 358 -5.77 12.01 6.66
CA ASP A 358 -5.48 13.43 6.86
C ASP A 358 -4.21 13.84 6.09
N VAL A 359 -3.11 13.11 6.26
CA VAL A 359 -1.84 13.33 5.56
C VAL A 359 -2.03 13.20 4.05
N ALA A 360 -2.70 12.14 3.58
CA ALA A 360 -3.04 11.96 2.17
C ALA A 360 -3.90 13.11 1.62
N THR A 361 -4.84 13.64 2.42
CA THR A 361 -5.68 14.79 2.05
C THR A 361 -4.84 16.06 1.92
N THR A 362 -3.93 16.33 2.86
CA THR A 362 -2.99 17.46 2.80
C THR A 362 -2.05 17.37 1.59
N ILE A 363 -1.52 16.18 1.30
CA ILE A 363 -0.73 15.91 0.09
C ILE A 363 -1.57 16.16 -1.17
N TRP A 364 -2.83 15.70 -1.21
CA TRP A 364 -3.72 15.93 -2.35
C TRP A 364 -4.02 17.42 -2.56
N GLU A 365 -4.21 18.19 -1.49
CA GLU A 365 -4.37 19.64 -1.57
C GLU A 365 -3.12 20.36 -2.06
N TYR A 366 -1.93 19.87 -1.71
CA TYR A 366 -0.68 20.34 -2.26
C TYR A 366 -0.54 20.01 -3.76
N LEU A 367 -0.86 18.78 -4.17
CA LEU A 367 -0.85 18.35 -5.57
C LEU A 367 -1.79 19.17 -6.45
N LYS A 368 -3.03 19.45 -5.98
CA LYS A 368 -4.00 20.30 -6.70
C LYS A 368 -3.48 21.71 -7.01
N LYS A 369 -2.53 22.24 -6.21
CA LYS A 369 -1.91 23.56 -6.42
C LYS A 369 -0.84 23.56 -7.52
N LEU A 370 -0.38 22.40 -8.01
CA LEU A 370 0.64 22.30 -9.06
C LEU A 370 0.12 22.69 -10.46
N GLY A 371 -1.20 22.70 -10.68
CA GLY A 371 -1.80 23.28 -11.90
C GLY A 371 -3.23 22.78 -12.17
N PRO A 372 -4.16 23.65 -12.60
CA PRO A 372 -5.55 23.26 -12.86
C PRO A 372 -5.71 22.32 -14.07
N ASP A 373 -4.82 22.41 -15.04
CA ASP A 373 -4.88 21.65 -16.29
C ASP A 373 -4.23 20.25 -16.19
N VAL A 374 -3.72 19.90 -15.01
CA VAL A 374 -3.13 18.57 -14.75
C VAL A 374 -4.22 17.56 -14.40
N PHE A 375 -4.07 16.33 -14.90
CA PHE A 375 -4.79 15.15 -14.42
C PHE A 375 -3.79 14.13 -13.90
N PHE A 376 -3.86 13.84 -12.60
CA PHE A 376 -3.01 12.84 -11.96
C PHE A 376 -3.54 11.43 -12.23
N CYS A 377 -2.68 10.52 -12.69
CA CYS A 377 -3.03 9.13 -13.00
C CYS A 377 -2.00 8.14 -12.44
N ASP A 378 -2.33 6.85 -12.43
CA ASP A 378 -1.39 5.79 -12.07
C ASP A 378 -0.19 5.79 -13.03
N GLY A 379 1.03 5.84 -12.51
CA GLY A 379 2.25 5.68 -13.30
C GLY A 379 2.27 4.34 -14.05
N LYS A 380 1.74 3.26 -13.45
CA LYS A 380 1.70 1.92 -14.06
C LYS A 380 0.81 1.86 -15.31
N GLU A 381 -0.24 2.68 -15.39
CA GLU A 381 -1.21 2.66 -16.49
C GLU A 381 -1.04 3.80 -17.50
N MET A 382 -0.09 4.71 -17.27
CA MET A 382 0.10 5.94 -18.04
C MET A 382 0.10 5.71 -19.56
N ALA A 383 0.80 4.68 -20.06
CA ALA A 383 0.84 4.36 -21.49
C ALA A 383 -0.56 4.07 -22.10
N LYS A 384 -1.47 3.46 -21.34
CA LYS A 384 -2.84 3.15 -21.79
C LYS A 384 -3.75 4.38 -21.70
N VAL A 385 -3.61 5.18 -20.64
CA VAL A 385 -4.56 6.24 -20.31
C VAL A 385 -4.18 7.64 -20.80
N ALA A 386 -2.92 7.87 -21.19
CA ALA A 386 -2.42 9.16 -21.65
C ALA A 386 -3.27 9.75 -22.78
N GLN A 387 -3.68 8.91 -23.75
CA GLN A 387 -4.49 9.35 -24.88
C GLN A 387 -5.89 9.79 -24.41
N ILE A 388 -6.57 8.97 -23.60
CA ILE A 388 -7.90 9.28 -23.03
C ILE A 388 -7.87 10.61 -22.25
N ILE A 389 -6.83 10.85 -21.46
CA ILE A 389 -6.69 12.10 -20.70
C ILE A 389 -6.52 13.31 -21.64
N LYS A 390 -5.73 13.18 -22.71
CA LYS A 390 -5.50 14.26 -23.67
C LYS A 390 -6.70 14.53 -24.59
N THR A 391 -7.28 13.50 -25.21
CA THR A 391 -8.37 13.65 -26.18
C THR A 391 -9.72 13.87 -25.52
N SER A 392 -10.03 13.08 -24.50
CA SER A 392 -11.37 13.02 -23.90
C SER A 392 -11.54 14.01 -22.76
N LEU A 393 -10.57 14.09 -21.84
CA LEU A 393 -10.61 15.02 -20.69
C LEU A 393 -10.00 16.40 -20.99
N LYS A 394 -9.27 16.55 -22.11
CA LYS A 394 -8.56 17.79 -22.50
C LYS A 394 -7.62 18.32 -21.41
N LYS A 395 -6.92 17.40 -20.73
CA LYS A 395 -5.95 17.71 -19.67
C LYS A 395 -4.56 17.16 -19.98
N ASN A 396 -3.57 17.68 -19.26
CA ASN A 396 -2.21 17.18 -19.26
C ASN A 396 -2.08 16.00 -18.28
N PRO A 397 -1.81 14.77 -18.74
CA PRO A 397 -1.59 13.63 -17.85
C PRO A 397 -0.28 13.80 -17.07
N MET A 398 -0.32 13.53 -15.77
CA MET A 398 0.85 13.47 -14.90
C MET A 398 0.85 12.14 -14.14
N PRO A 399 1.81 11.23 -14.39
CA PRO A 399 1.89 9.98 -13.65
C PRO A 399 2.24 10.25 -12.18
N LEU A 400 1.70 9.41 -11.30
CA LEU A 400 2.03 9.34 -9.88
C LEU A 400 2.59 7.95 -9.55
N PRO A 401 3.73 7.86 -8.83
CA PRO A 401 4.24 6.60 -8.30
C PRO A 401 3.25 5.92 -7.36
N SER A 402 3.35 4.60 -7.20
CA SER A 402 2.43 3.83 -6.36
C SER A 402 2.44 4.25 -4.88
N CYS A 403 3.58 4.68 -4.35
CA CYS A 403 3.71 5.15 -2.96
C CYS A 403 2.81 6.37 -2.62
N ILE A 404 2.38 7.15 -3.63
CA ILE A 404 1.45 8.27 -3.48
C ILE A 404 0.09 8.01 -4.15
N TRP A 405 0.03 7.27 -5.25
CA TRP A 405 -1.22 6.90 -5.90
C TRP A 405 -2.09 5.97 -5.05
N GLU A 406 -1.51 4.94 -4.43
CA GLU A 406 -2.26 3.94 -3.66
C GLU A 406 -2.94 4.53 -2.41
N PRO A 407 -2.30 5.39 -1.58
CA PRO A 407 -2.98 6.11 -0.50
C PRO A 407 -4.11 7.02 -0.99
N LEU A 408 -3.90 7.74 -2.10
CA LEU A 408 -4.91 8.63 -2.66
C LEU A 408 -6.12 7.85 -3.19
N ARG A 409 -5.92 6.66 -3.77
CA ARG A 409 -6.99 5.73 -4.16
C ARG A 409 -7.71 5.14 -2.95
N LYS A 410 -6.95 4.64 -1.96
CA LYS A 410 -7.45 4.05 -0.70
C LYS A 410 -8.44 4.97 0.04
N PHE A 411 -8.21 6.29 -0.02
CA PHE A 411 -9.09 7.28 0.63
C PHE A 411 -10.06 8.01 -0.34
N GLY A 412 -10.18 7.57 -1.60
CA GLY A 412 -11.14 8.12 -2.56
C GLY A 412 -10.83 9.56 -3.02
N LEU A 413 -9.58 10.02 -2.87
CA LEU A 413 -9.17 11.39 -3.16
C LEU A 413 -8.92 11.62 -4.67
N VAL A 414 -8.55 10.57 -5.40
CA VAL A 414 -8.32 10.56 -6.85
C VAL A 414 -9.17 9.51 -7.56
N ARG A 415 -9.45 9.75 -8.85
CA ARG A 415 -10.23 8.89 -9.74
C ARG A 415 -9.38 8.46 -10.93
N THR A 416 -9.64 7.29 -11.50
CA THR A 416 -9.11 6.95 -12.84
C THR A 416 -9.72 7.88 -13.91
N PRO A 417 -9.13 7.97 -15.11
CA PRO A 417 -9.72 8.72 -16.21
C PRO A 417 -11.12 8.25 -16.59
N ASN A 418 -11.41 6.95 -16.54
CA ASN A 418 -12.74 6.41 -16.80
C ASN A 418 -13.71 6.74 -15.65
N GLU A 419 -13.35 6.53 -14.39
CA GLU A 419 -14.15 6.99 -13.24
C GLU A 419 -14.45 8.50 -13.29
N HIS A 420 -13.52 9.32 -13.80
CA HIS A 420 -13.74 10.75 -13.97
C HIS A 420 -14.67 11.07 -15.16
N ARG A 421 -14.58 10.34 -16.29
CA ARG A 421 -15.53 10.45 -17.40
C ARG A 421 -16.95 10.11 -16.96
N ASN A 422 -17.11 9.01 -16.21
CA ASN A 422 -18.40 8.58 -15.66
C ASN A 422 -18.95 9.64 -14.70
N TYR A 423 -18.12 10.15 -13.78
CA TYR A 423 -18.48 11.24 -12.87
C TYR A 423 -18.94 12.51 -13.63
N LEU A 424 -18.27 12.88 -14.73
CA LEU A 424 -18.64 14.05 -15.54
C LEU A 424 -20.01 13.86 -16.22
N LEU A 425 -20.32 12.68 -16.76
CA LEU A 425 -21.61 12.42 -17.42
C LEU A 425 -22.76 12.28 -16.39
N GLN A 426 -22.51 11.62 -15.26
CA GLN A 426 -23.48 11.48 -14.17
C GLN A 426 -23.92 12.85 -13.62
N ASN A 427 -22.95 13.75 -13.37
CA ASN A 427 -23.17 15.09 -12.82
C ASN A 427 -23.45 16.16 -13.88
N ALA A 428 -23.57 15.80 -15.15
CA ALA A 428 -23.98 16.71 -16.21
C ALA A 428 -25.46 17.12 -16.03
N PRO A 429 -25.85 18.36 -16.39
CA PRO A 429 -27.26 18.76 -16.44
C PRO A 429 -28.05 17.92 -17.47
N VAL A 430 -29.35 17.75 -17.23
CA VAL A 430 -30.27 17.16 -18.22
C VAL A 430 -30.36 18.08 -19.44
N SER A 431 -30.37 17.50 -20.63
CA SER A 431 -30.34 18.26 -21.87
C SER A 431 -31.54 19.21 -22.03
N GLN A 432 -31.27 20.33 -22.69
CA GLN A 432 -32.23 21.39 -23.02
C GLN A 432 -32.30 21.60 -24.54
N VAL A 433 -31.86 20.61 -25.33
CA VAL A 433 -31.98 20.63 -26.80
C VAL A 433 -33.45 20.55 -27.18
N GLU A 434 -33.89 21.44 -28.08
CA GLU A 434 -35.26 21.49 -28.57
C GLU A 434 -35.66 20.17 -29.26
N GLU A 435 -36.85 19.66 -28.97
CA GLU A 435 -37.35 18.43 -29.57
C GLU A 435 -37.70 18.65 -31.05
N THR A 436 -36.85 18.12 -31.93
CA THR A 436 -37.09 18.03 -33.37
C THR A 436 -37.72 16.69 -33.74
N THR A 437 -38.45 16.61 -34.85
CA THR A 437 -39.04 15.35 -35.36
C THR A 437 -37.98 14.24 -35.56
N TYR A 438 -36.73 14.58 -35.92
CA TYR A 438 -35.59 13.65 -35.90
C TYR A 438 -35.31 13.11 -34.49
N SER A 439 -35.18 14.00 -33.49
CA SER A 439 -34.87 13.61 -32.12
C SER A 439 -35.98 12.78 -31.46
N ILE A 440 -37.25 13.11 -31.71
CA ILE A 440 -38.41 12.35 -31.21
C ILE A 440 -38.45 10.97 -31.87
N GLY A 441 -38.22 10.89 -33.19
CA GLY A 441 -38.13 9.62 -33.92
C GLY A 441 -36.99 8.72 -33.44
N LEU A 442 -35.81 9.30 -33.18
CA LEU A 442 -34.66 8.59 -32.61
C LEU A 442 -34.96 8.09 -31.19
N GLN A 443 -35.54 8.92 -30.33
CA GLN A 443 -35.95 8.51 -28.99
C GLN A 443 -36.96 7.35 -29.03
N ARG A 444 -37.95 7.41 -29.93
CA ARG A 444 -38.96 6.35 -30.10
C ARG A 444 -38.34 5.04 -30.57
N ALA A 445 -37.51 5.09 -31.62
CA ALA A 445 -36.82 3.91 -32.15
C ALA A 445 -35.90 3.26 -31.11
N LEU A 446 -35.17 4.07 -30.31
CA LEU A 446 -34.33 3.56 -29.23
C LEU A 446 -35.17 2.94 -28.10
N ARG A 447 -36.25 3.59 -27.66
CA ARG A 447 -37.16 3.02 -26.65
C ARG A 447 -37.80 1.71 -27.12
N ALA A 448 -38.17 1.60 -28.40
CA ALA A 448 -38.68 0.35 -28.97
C ALA A 448 -37.62 -0.76 -28.97
N ALA A 449 -36.36 -0.45 -29.34
CA ALA A 449 -35.25 -1.39 -29.24
C ALA A 449 -34.99 -1.85 -27.79
N LEU A 450 -35.02 -0.94 -26.82
CA LEU A 450 -34.91 -1.27 -25.39
C LEU A 450 -36.09 -2.16 -24.92
N ALA A 451 -37.30 -1.94 -25.42
CA ALA A 451 -38.47 -2.71 -25.02
C ALA A 451 -38.45 -4.19 -25.47
N LEU A 452 -37.64 -4.55 -26.47
CA LEU A 452 -37.57 -5.94 -27.00
C LEU A 452 -37.03 -6.95 -25.99
N ASN A 453 -36.18 -6.55 -25.04
CA ASN A 453 -35.51 -7.46 -24.13
C ASN A 453 -35.74 -7.11 -22.65
N VAL A 454 -35.88 -8.14 -21.81
CA VAL A 454 -36.10 -8.00 -20.37
C VAL A 454 -34.94 -7.30 -19.66
N LYS A 455 -33.69 -7.46 -20.16
CA LYS A 455 -32.46 -6.82 -19.65
C LYS A 455 -32.44 -5.30 -19.89
N THR A 456 -33.09 -4.80 -20.94
CA THR A 456 -33.01 -3.40 -21.39
C THR A 456 -34.31 -2.60 -21.22
N ARG A 457 -35.48 -3.25 -21.16
CA ARG A 457 -36.81 -2.58 -21.10
C ARG A 457 -37.07 -1.71 -19.87
N SER A 458 -36.33 -1.91 -18.78
CA SER A 458 -36.46 -1.10 -17.55
C SER A 458 -35.57 0.15 -17.57
N LEU A 459 -34.69 0.31 -18.55
CA LEU A 459 -33.75 1.42 -18.62
C LEU A 459 -34.46 2.75 -18.96
N ASN A 460 -34.41 3.69 -18.03
CA ASN A 460 -34.91 5.04 -18.18
C ASN A 460 -33.95 5.91 -19.00
N LEU A 461 -34.38 6.33 -20.18
CA LEU A 461 -33.56 7.08 -21.15
C LEU A 461 -33.45 8.57 -20.78
N ILE A 462 -32.27 9.03 -20.36
CA ILE A 462 -32.00 10.42 -19.97
C ILE A 462 -30.87 11.00 -20.82
N PHE A 463 -31.14 12.08 -21.56
CA PHE A 463 -30.11 12.83 -22.28
C PHE A 463 -29.47 13.89 -21.39
N LYS A 464 -28.14 13.98 -21.44
CA LYS A 464 -27.30 14.86 -20.63
C LYS A 464 -26.54 15.83 -21.53
N SER A 465 -26.47 17.10 -21.12
CA SER A 465 -25.71 18.14 -21.82
C SER A 465 -24.39 18.42 -21.12
N GLY A 466 -23.28 18.47 -21.87
CA GLY A 466 -21.98 18.82 -21.29
C GLY A 466 -20.77 18.26 -22.01
N ALA A 467 -20.28 18.99 -23.01
CA ALA A 467 -19.00 18.70 -23.63
C ALA A 467 -17.82 18.86 -22.64
N LYS A 468 -17.24 17.75 -22.16
CA LYS A 468 -15.88 17.69 -21.57
C LYS A 468 -15.28 16.29 -21.32
N GLY A 469 -16.02 15.20 -21.51
CA GLY A 469 -15.54 13.84 -21.17
C GLY A 469 -15.50 12.81 -22.32
N GLN A 470 -16.03 13.11 -23.50
CA GLN A 470 -16.22 12.16 -24.62
C GLN A 470 -16.67 10.77 -24.13
N LEU A 471 -17.76 10.72 -23.34
CA LEU A 471 -18.40 9.48 -22.96
C LEU A 471 -19.80 9.51 -23.57
N ASP A 472 -20.06 8.60 -24.50
CA ASP A 472 -21.27 8.66 -25.33
C ASP A 472 -22.50 8.08 -24.58
N LEU A 473 -22.27 7.14 -23.63
CA LEU A 473 -23.27 6.64 -22.67
C LEU A 473 -22.69 6.19 -21.32
N LEU A 474 -23.56 6.08 -20.31
CA LEU A 474 -23.31 5.45 -19.00
C LEU A 474 -24.62 4.86 -18.45
N ILE A 475 -24.55 3.70 -17.79
CA ILE A 475 -25.68 3.13 -17.04
C ILE A 475 -25.50 3.40 -15.54
N ASP A 476 -26.46 4.06 -14.91
CA ASP A 476 -26.46 4.45 -13.49
C ASP A 476 -27.74 3.98 -12.79
N GLY A 477 -27.68 2.76 -12.23
CA GLY A 477 -28.86 2.02 -11.79
C GLY A 477 -29.79 1.73 -12.98
N ASP A 478 -31.07 2.06 -12.83
CA ASP A 478 -32.05 1.96 -13.92
C ASP A 478 -31.95 3.09 -14.95
N ASN A 479 -31.02 4.06 -14.82
CA ASN A 479 -30.93 5.19 -15.76
C ASN A 479 -29.88 4.96 -16.84
N LEU A 480 -30.29 5.03 -18.10
CA LEU A 480 -29.39 5.10 -19.25
C LEU A 480 -29.12 6.58 -19.58
N LEU A 481 -27.93 7.04 -19.23
CA LEU A 481 -27.47 8.40 -19.48
C LEU A 481 -26.79 8.47 -20.85
N LEU A 482 -27.35 9.23 -21.79
CA LEU A 482 -26.75 9.48 -23.12
C LEU A 482 -26.26 10.92 -23.27
N TYR A 483 -25.17 11.12 -24.01
CA TYR A 483 -24.75 12.47 -24.39
C TYR A 483 -25.65 13.05 -25.49
N ASP A 484 -26.17 14.26 -25.31
CA ASP A 484 -27.21 14.88 -26.14
C ASP A 484 -26.86 15.15 -27.62
N HIS A 485 -25.59 14.99 -28.01
CA HIS A 485 -25.18 15.03 -29.41
C HIS A 485 -25.94 14.03 -30.31
N TRP A 486 -26.40 12.89 -29.75
CA TRP A 486 -27.21 11.91 -30.46
C TRP A 486 -28.57 12.47 -30.93
N LEU A 487 -29.11 13.50 -30.28
CA LEU A 487 -30.38 14.14 -30.64
C LEU A 487 -30.29 15.02 -31.90
N CYS A 488 -29.09 15.33 -32.38
CA CYS A 488 -28.85 16.23 -33.50
C CYS A 488 -28.26 15.47 -34.70
N PHE A 489 -28.96 15.45 -35.84
CA PHE A 489 -28.57 14.70 -37.04
C PHE A 489 -27.11 14.93 -37.45
N GLN A 490 -26.63 16.19 -37.49
CA GLN A 490 -25.25 16.47 -37.92
C GLN A 490 -24.22 16.00 -36.90
N GLN A 491 -24.55 15.95 -35.60
CA GLN A 491 -23.63 15.55 -34.55
C GLN A 491 -23.60 14.03 -34.35
N SER A 492 -24.76 13.36 -34.37
CA SER A 492 -24.86 11.90 -34.30
C SER A 492 -24.13 11.21 -35.46
N HIS A 493 -24.11 11.84 -36.64
CA HIS A 493 -23.42 11.31 -37.82
C HIS A 493 -21.96 11.75 -37.94
N ALA A 494 -21.42 12.60 -37.06
CA ALA A 494 -20.11 13.24 -37.21
C ALA A 494 -18.91 12.25 -37.23
N LYS A 495 -19.08 11.05 -36.67
CA LYS A 495 -18.10 9.94 -36.71
C LYS A 495 -18.47 8.85 -37.72
N SER A 496 -19.68 8.89 -38.29
CA SER A 496 -20.27 7.82 -39.11
C SER A 496 -19.90 7.94 -40.59
N THR A 497 -19.80 6.81 -41.29
CA THR A 497 -19.66 6.77 -42.76
C THR A 497 -21.02 6.72 -43.48
N CYS A 498 -22.04 7.37 -42.91
CA CYS A 498 -23.40 7.33 -43.45
C CYS A 498 -23.52 8.06 -44.80
N ARG A 499 -24.09 7.39 -45.81
CA ARG A 499 -24.32 7.98 -47.13
C ARG A 499 -25.32 9.15 -47.10
N LEU A 500 -26.31 9.14 -46.20
CA LEU A 500 -27.29 10.23 -46.09
C LEU A 500 -26.67 11.50 -45.52
N SER A 501 -25.81 11.42 -44.51
CA SER A 501 -25.14 12.61 -43.93
C SER A 501 -24.09 13.22 -44.87
N GLN A 502 -23.53 12.43 -45.80
CA GLN A 502 -22.64 12.93 -46.86
C GLN A 502 -23.39 13.69 -47.97
N LEU A 503 -24.67 13.40 -48.19
CA LEU A 503 -25.47 13.93 -49.31
C LEU A 503 -26.45 15.03 -48.88
N VAL A 504 -26.89 15.04 -47.62
CA VAL A 504 -27.98 15.91 -47.13
C VAL A 504 -27.55 16.66 -45.87
N ALA A 505 -27.54 18.00 -45.96
CA ALA A 505 -27.07 18.86 -44.88
C ALA A 505 -28.03 18.94 -43.66
N LYS A 506 -29.33 18.65 -43.85
CA LYS A 506 -30.34 18.61 -42.79
C LYS A 506 -31.43 17.61 -43.16
N VAL A 507 -31.79 16.73 -42.23
CA VAL A 507 -32.92 15.81 -42.34
C VAL A 507 -33.89 16.09 -41.19
N ASP A 508 -35.17 16.30 -41.50
CA ASP A 508 -36.17 16.64 -40.48
C ASP A 508 -36.73 15.39 -39.76
N HIS A 509 -36.66 14.20 -40.35
CA HIS A 509 -37.20 12.95 -39.80
C HIS A 509 -36.08 11.95 -39.45
N PHE A 510 -36.36 11.00 -38.55
CA PHE A 510 -35.44 9.89 -38.30
C PHE A 510 -35.40 8.94 -39.49
N SER A 511 -34.20 8.64 -40.00
CA SER A 511 -34.01 7.85 -41.25
C SER A 511 -32.79 6.92 -41.22
N CYS A 512 -32.07 6.81 -40.09
CA CYS A 512 -30.74 6.21 -40.04
C CYS A 512 -30.63 5.12 -38.96
N ASP A 513 -30.92 3.89 -39.36
CA ASP A 513 -31.01 2.68 -38.53
C ASP A 513 -29.70 2.44 -37.75
N HIS A 514 -28.56 2.63 -38.42
CA HIS A 514 -27.23 2.40 -37.86
C HIS A 514 -26.98 3.18 -36.56
N ILE A 515 -27.59 4.35 -36.35
CA ILE A 515 -27.47 5.12 -35.11
C ILE A 515 -28.08 4.37 -33.93
N ILE A 516 -29.22 3.70 -34.13
CA ILE A 516 -29.88 2.90 -33.10
C ILE A 516 -29.14 1.58 -32.91
N SER A 517 -28.69 0.93 -33.99
CA SER A 517 -27.86 -0.28 -33.89
C SER A 517 -26.54 -0.02 -33.14
N GLU A 518 -25.88 1.12 -33.39
CA GLU A 518 -24.65 1.54 -32.70
C GLU A 518 -24.92 1.82 -31.22
N LEU A 519 -25.95 2.62 -30.91
CA LEU A 519 -26.37 2.88 -29.53
C LEU A 519 -26.73 1.59 -28.78
N TYR A 520 -27.52 0.70 -29.38
CA TYR A 520 -27.93 -0.55 -28.77
C TYR A 520 -26.74 -1.51 -28.53
N GLY A 521 -25.82 -1.61 -29.49
CA GLY A 521 -24.58 -2.37 -29.32
C GLY A 521 -23.71 -1.84 -28.18
N MET A 522 -23.56 -0.51 -28.05
CA MET A 522 -22.86 0.09 -26.90
C MET A 522 -23.57 -0.16 -25.57
N ILE A 523 -24.92 -0.16 -25.55
CA ILE A 523 -25.72 -0.44 -24.34
C ILE A 523 -25.52 -1.89 -23.88
N LEU A 524 -25.54 -2.87 -24.79
CA LEU A 524 -25.24 -4.26 -24.46
C LEU A 524 -23.81 -4.43 -23.94
N SER A 525 -22.82 -3.77 -24.56
CA SER A 525 -21.44 -3.81 -24.11
C SER A 525 -21.25 -3.23 -22.68
N GLU A 526 -21.97 -2.17 -22.32
CA GLU A 526 -21.92 -1.61 -20.97
C GLU A 526 -22.69 -2.48 -19.96
N LEU A 527 -23.81 -3.11 -20.34
CA LEU A 527 -24.49 -4.08 -19.48
C LEU A 527 -23.60 -5.29 -19.15
N GLN A 528 -22.80 -5.78 -20.12
CA GLN A 528 -21.77 -6.79 -19.87
C GLN A 528 -20.69 -6.28 -18.90
N SER A 529 -20.21 -5.04 -19.08
CA SER A 529 -19.16 -4.44 -18.26
C SER A 529 -19.55 -4.33 -16.77
N VAL A 530 -20.81 -3.98 -16.51
CA VAL A 530 -21.39 -3.86 -15.15
C VAL A 530 -21.65 -5.23 -14.51
N SER A 531 -22.04 -6.24 -15.30
CA SER A 531 -22.54 -7.52 -14.78
C SER A 531 -21.47 -8.50 -14.28
N LYS A 532 -20.19 -8.32 -14.64
CA LYS A 532 -19.04 -9.18 -14.25
C LYS A 532 -19.19 -10.69 -14.56
N LEU A 533 -20.10 -11.07 -15.44
CA LEU A 533 -20.29 -12.46 -15.86
C LEU A 533 -19.40 -12.78 -17.08
N GLU A 534 -18.98 -14.04 -17.19
CA GLU A 534 -18.12 -14.52 -18.28
C GLU A 534 -18.79 -14.42 -19.68
N PRO A 535 -18.01 -14.41 -20.79
CA PRO A 535 -18.48 -14.08 -22.14
C PRO A 535 -19.33 -15.19 -22.82
N ILE A 536 -20.20 -15.85 -22.07
CA ILE A 536 -21.07 -16.96 -22.50
C ILE A 536 -22.26 -16.45 -23.34
N TYR A 537 -22.59 -15.15 -23.28
CA TYR A 537 -23.81 -14.57 -23.87
C TYR A 537 -23.65 -13.92 -25.26
N GLN A 538 -22.50 -14.05 -25.93
CA GLN A 538 -22.25 -13.35 -27.21
C GLN A 538 -23.26 -13.73 -28.31
N ASP A 539 -23.71 -14.98 -28.37
CA ASP A 539 -24.69 -15.43 -29.36
C ASP A 539 -26.10 -14.87 -29.10
N GLU A 540 -26.50 -14.71 -27.83
CA GLU A 540 -27.76 -14.02 -27.48
C GLU A 540 -27.72 -12.55 -27.91
N ASP A 541 -26.63 -11.85 -27.62
CA ASP A 541 -26.51 -10.42 -27.89
C ASP A 541 -26.41 -10.14 -29.41
N ASN A 542 -25.77 -11.02 -30.18
CA ASN A 542 -25.80 -10.98 -31.64
C ASN A 542 -27.22 -11.19 -32.20
N SER A 543 -27.96 -12.16 -31.68
CA SER A 543 -29.37 -12.40 -32.06
C SER A 543 -30.25 -11.18 -31.75
N LEU A 544 -30.06 -10.54 -30.60
CA LEU A 544 -30.78 -9.32 -30.23
C LEU A 544 -30.44 -8.12 -31.14
N CYS A 545 -29.16 -7.94 -31.49
CA CYS A 545 -28.74 -6.92 -32.45
C CYS A 545 -29.34 -7.14 -33.84
N GLN A 546 -29.46 -8.40 -34.28
CA GLN A 546 -30.15 -8.76 -35.52
C GLN A 546 -31.65 -8.44 -35.43
N MET A 547 -32.34 -8.86 -34.37
CA MET A 547 -33.76 -8.56 -34.15
C MET A 547 -34.04 -7.05 -34.15
N VAL A 548 -33.21 -6.25 -33.47
CA VAL A 548 -33.32 -4.77 -33.49
C VAL A 548 -33.14 -4.25 -34.91
N SER A 549 -32.15 -4.75 -35.65
CA SER A 549 -31.87 -4.29 -37.01
C SER A 549 -32.98 -4.62 -38.00
N GLU A 550 -33.57 -5.82 -37.93
CA GLU A 550 -34.72 -6.22 -38.75
C GLU A 550 -35.97 -5.37 -38.42
N ASN A 551 -36.23 -5.14 -37.14
CA ASN A 551 -37.34 -4.29 -36.70
C ASN A 551 -37.19 -2.83 -37.13
N LEU A 552 -35.96 -2.28 -37.13
CA LEU A 552 -35.70 -0.91 -37.59
C LEU A 552 -35.98 -0.76 -39.08
N ARG A 553 -35.57 -1.72 -39.93
CA ARG A 553 -35.81 -1.65 -41.38
C ARG A 553 -37.29 -1.66 -41.72
N HIS A 554 -38.05 -2.52 -41.04
CA HIS A 554 -39.51 -2.65 -41.19
C HIS A 554 -40.32 -1.64 -40.34
N MET A 555 -39.68 -0.69 -39.64
CA MET A 555 -40.35 0.33 -38.85
C MET A 555 -40.94 1.40 -39.78
N PRO A 556 -42.27 1.59 -39.84
CA PRO A 556 -42.90 2.57 -40.73
C PRO A 556 -42.44 4.00 -40.42
N ARG A 557 -42.10 4.77 -41.46
CA ARG A 557 -41.53 6.12 -41.33
C ARG A 557 -42.40 7.17 -42.00
N MET A 558 -42.19 8.44 -41.64
CA MET A 558 -42.88 9.59 -42.22
C MET A 558 -44.41 9.42 -42.26
N ILE A 559 -44.99 8.86 -41.19
CA ILE A 559 -46.44 8.66 -41.09
C ILE A 559 -47.13 10.02 -41.11
N ARG A 560 -48.11 10.16 -42.00
CA ARG A 560 -48.93 11.37 -42.18
C ARG A 560 -50.41 11.00 -42.12
N VAL A 561 -51.20 11.96 -41.66
CA VAL A 561 -52.65 11.92 -41.74
C VAL A 561 -53.12 13.22 -42.38
N GLU A 562 -53.92 13.11 -43.43
CA GLU A 562 -54.34 14.24 -44.26
C GLU A 562 -55.85 14.18 -44.51
N LYS A 563 -56.49 15.34 -44.63
CA LYS A 563 -57.93 15.44 -44.91
C LYS A 563 -58.17 15.18 -46.39
N THR A 564 -59.10 14.28 -46.73
CA THR A 564 -59.50 14.11 -48.13
C THR A 564 -60.49 15.20 -48.54
N LEU A 565 -60.83 15.25 -49.84
CA LEU A 565 -61.85 16.15 -50.38
C LEU A 565 -63.28 15.78 -49.94
N LYS A 566 -63.48 14.65 -49.26
CA LYS A 566 -64.79 14.17 -48.81
C LYS A 566 -64.96 14.37 -47.30
N PRO A 567 -66.11 14.88 -46.82
CA PRO A 567 -66.40 14.98 -45.40
C PRO A 567 -66.39 13.61 -44.69
N GLY A 568 -65.84 13.56 -43.48
CA GLY A 568 -65.76 12.31 -42.70
C GLY A 568 -64.71 11.30 -43.19
N GLU A 569 -63.81 11.68 -44.09
CA GLU A 569 -62.68 10.85 -44.53
C GLU A 569 -61.33 11.42 -44.07
N LEU A 570 -60.39 10.52 -43.77
CA LEU A 570 -58.96 10.82 -43.56
C LEU A 570 -58.10 9.82 -44.33
N ALA A 571 -57.09 10.32 -45.04
CA ALA A 571 -56.05 9.50 -45.67
C ALA A 571 -54.85 9.39 -44.72
N VAL A 572 -54.32 8.18 -44.56
CA VAL A 572 -53.11 7.89 -43.80
C VAL A 572 -52.05 7.38 -44.77
N SER A 573 -50.87 7.98 -44.79
CA SER A 573 -49.74 7.55 -45.63
C SER A 573 -48.47 7.37 -44.81
N TRP A 574 -47.57 6.50 -45.29
CA TRP A 574 -46.28 6.22 -44.67
C TRP A 574 -45.26 5.79 -45.72
N THR A 575 -43.99 5.81 -45.35
CA THR A 575 -42.89 5.27 -46.16
C THR A 575 -42.35 4.02 -45.48
N ASP A 576 -42.22 2.93 -46.24
CA ASP A 576 -41.45 1.76 -45.84
C ASP A 576 -40.21 1.61 -46.75
N PRO A 577 -38.99 1.49 -46.20
CA PRO A 577 -37.77 1.36 -47.01
C PRO A 577 -37.60 0.03 -47.75
N GLU A 578 -38.22 -1.08 -47.31
CA GLU A 578 -37.82 -2.44 -47.73
C GLU A 578 -38.94 -3.19 -48.49
N SER A 579 -40.22 -2.83 -48.31
CA SER A 579 -41.37 -3.53 -48.91
C SER A 579 -41.39 -3.48 -50.43
N GLN A 580 -40.98 -2.37 -51.05
CA GLN A 580 -40.92 -2.28 -52.51
C GLN A 580 -39.88 -3.25 -53.08
N MET A 581 -38.71 -3.34 -52.43
CA MET A 581 -37.64 -4.26 -52.83
C MET A 581 -38.03 -5.73 -52.60
N ALA A 582 -38.68 -6.03 -51.47
CA ALA A 582 -39.19 -7.38 -51.17
C ALA A 582 -40.25 -7.85 -52.18
N PHE A 583 -41.13 -6.94 -52.62
CA PHE A 583 -42.09 -7.23 -53.69
C PHE A 583 -41.39 -7.44 -55.04
N GLU A 584 -40.51 -6.51 -55.45
CA GLU A 584 -39.89 -6.53 -56.78
C GLU A 584 -38.93 -7.72 -56.98
N LEU A 585 -38.21 -8.15 -55.94
CA LEU A 585 -37.26 -9.27 -56.03
C LEU A 585 -37.86 -10.64 -55.70
N HIS A 586 -38.89 -10.70 -54.84
CA HIS A 586 -39.38 -11.96 -54.25
C HIS A 586 -40.90 -12.14 -54.31
N GLY A 587 -41.67 -11.17 -54.82
CA GLY A 587 -43.13 -11.24 -54.86
C GLY A 587 -43.79 -11.23 -53.48
N LEU A 588 -43.08 -10.76 -52.44
CA LEU A 588 -43.57 -10.78 -51.06
C LEU A 588 -44.37 -9.51 -50.75
N ASP A 589 -45.71 -9.64 -50.75
CA ASP A 589 -46.64 -8.62 -50.26
C ASP A 589 -46.64 -8.57 -48.73
N LEU A 590 -45.67 -7.84 -48.15
CA LEU A 590 -45.68 -7.51 -46.74
C LEU A 590 -46.95 -6.72 -46.39
N LYS A 591 -47.60 -7.05 -45.25
CA LYS A 591 -48.82 -6.39 -44.77
C LYS A 591 -48.48 -5.44 -43.61
N CYS A 592 -49.08 -4.25 -43.58
CA CYS A 592 -49.07 -3.32 -42.46
C CYS A 592 -50.44 -3.28 -41.79
N GLN A 593 -50.46 -3.20 -40.46
CA GLN A 593 -51.64 -2.82 -39.70
C GLN A 593 -51.63 -1.30 -39.47
N VAL A 594 -52.77 -0.66 -39.78
CA VAL A 594 -53.02 0.76 -39.55
C VAL A 594 -54.24 0.89 -38.66
N THR A 595 -54.07 1.41 -37.44
CA THR A 595 -55.18 1.70 -36.52
C THR A 595 -55.34 3.20 -36.39
N LEU A 596 -56.54 3.72 -36.69
CA LEU A 596 -56.84 5.15 -36.62
C LEU A 596 -57.55 5.47 -35.29
N HIS A 597 -56.75 5.78 -34.27
CA HIS A 597 -57.21 6.01 -32.90
C HIS A 597 -57.88 7.37 -32.72
N ARG A 598 -58.88 7.44 -31.83
CA ARG A 598 -59.47 8.70 -31.37
C ARG A 598 -58.62 9.32 -30.27
N GLU A 599 -58.30 10.61 -30.38
CA GLU A 599 -57.54 11.33 -29.35
C GLU A 599 -58.25 11.31 -27.99
N SER A 600 -59.58 11.46 -27.99
CA SER A 600 -60.43 11.57 -26.80
C SER A 600 -60.42 10.33 -25.90
N THR A 601 -60.29 9.13 -26.48
CA THR A 601 -60.32 7.85 -25.75
C THR A 601 -58.99 7.12 -25.74
N CYS A 602 -58.12 7.37 -26.71
CA CYS A 602 -56.93 6.55 -26.98
C CYS A 602 -55.62 7.35 -27.00
N ALA A 603 -55.56 8.59 -26.49
CA ALA A 603 -54.30 9.37 -26.46
C ALA A 603 -53.09 8.62 -25.85
N GLY A 604 -53.34 7.69 -24.91
CA GLY A 604 -52.31 6.83 -24.31
C GLY A 604 -51.60 5.89 -25.29
N GLU A 605 -52.27 5.46 -26.37
CA GLU A 605 -51.72 4.51 -27.36
C GLU A 605 -50.51 5.08 -28.11
N LYS A 606 -50.37 6.43 -28.17
CA LYS A 606 -49.17 7.08 -28.74
C LYS A 606 -47.87 6.63 -28.06
N VAL A 607 -47.93 6.22 -26.80
CA VAL A 607 -46.79 5.77 -26.00
C VAL A 607 -46.42 4.31 -26.31
N GLU A 608 -47.30 3.53 -26.95
CA GLU A 608 -47.02 2.15 -27.33
C GLU A 608 -45.87 2.07 -28.34
N LEU A 609 -44.95 1.13 -28.12
CA LEU A 609 -43.68 1.00 -28.86
C LEU A 609 -43.61 -0.28 -29.70
N LEU A 610 -44.22 -1.37 -29.23
CA LEU A 610 -44.14 -2.71 -29.80
C LEU A 610 -45.54 -3.30 -29.96
N CYS A 611 -45.85 -3.83 -31.14
CA CYS A 611 -47.02 -4.69 -31.31
C CYS A 611 -46.68 -6.11 -30.81
N ILE A 612 -47.32 -6.54 -29.72
CA ILE A 612 -47.11 -7.86 -29.12
C ILE A 612 -48.35 -8.72 -29.35
N ASP A 613 -48.22 -9.78 -30.17
CA ASP A 613 -49.26 -10.81 -30.28
C ASP A 613 -49.47 -11.49 -28.92
N GLY A 614 -50.72 -11.50 -28.46
CA GLY A 614 -51.08 -11.97 -27.13
C GLY A 614 -51.06 -13.48 -26.98
N MET A 615 -49.88 -14.09 -26.80
CA MET A 615 -49.66 -15.33 -26.02
C MET A 615 -48.15 -15.61 -25.81
N ASN A 616 -47.77 -15.76 -24.54
CA ASN A 616 -46.61 -16.45 -23.95
C ASN A 616 -45.18 -16.32 -24.61
N PRO A 617 -44.16 -15.74 -23.94
CA PRO A 617 -42.83 -15.46 -24.54
C PRO A 617 -41.93 -16.63 -24.95
N PHE A 618 -42.33 -17.89 -24.73
CA PHE A 618 -41.43 -19.06 -24.78
C PHE A 618 -41.51 -19.94 -26.04
N HIS A 619 -42.40 -19.65 -26.99
CA HIS A 619 -42.53 -20.41 -28.25
C HIS A 619 -42.49 -19.50 -29.51
N ALA A 620 -41.38 -18.79 -29.68
CA ALA A 620 -41.18 -17.84 -30.79
C ALA A 620 -40.63 -18.49 -32.08
N ASN A 621 -41.14 -19.67 -32.48
CA ASN A 621 -40.74 -20.34 -33.73
C ASN A 621 -41.92 -20.82 -34.61
N ASP A 622 -43.18 -20.75 -34.15
CA ASP A 622 -44.33 -21.20 -34.95
C ASP A 622 -44.95 -20.07 -35.79
N SER A 623 -44.48 -19.98 -37.05
CA SER A 623 -45.11 -19.22 -38.14
C SER A 623 -46.59 -19.58 -38.34
N ALA A 624 -46.99 -20.79 -37.94
CA ALA A 624 -48.34 -21.33 -38.12
C ALA A 624 -49.45 -20.51 -37.44
N HIS A 625 -49.25 -20.00 -36.22
CA HIS A 625 -50.31 -19.29 -35.50
C HIS A 625 -50.59 -17.88 -36.04
N PHE A 626 -49.60 -17.22 -36.65
CA PHE A 626 -49.80 -15.92 -37.27
C PHE A 626 -50.63 -16.05 -38.56
N ASN A 627 -50.30 -17.03 -39.41
CA ASN A 627 -51.09 -17.35 -40.59
C ASN A 627 -52.53 -17.72 -40.19
N GLN A 628 -52.71 -18.52 -39.14
CA GLN A 628 -54.04 -18.88 -38.63
C GLN A 628 -54.84 -17.66 -38.11
N ARG A 629 -54.18 -16.63 -37.55
CA ARG A 629 -54.86 -15.37 -37.15
C ARG A 629 -55.27 -14.55 -38.39
N ILE A 630 -54.45 -14.52 -39.44
CA ILE A 630 -54.80 -13.87 -40.71
C ILE A 630 -55.91 -14.64 -41.45
N GLU A 631 -55.84 -15.97 -41.52
CA GLU A 631 -56.85 -16.84 -42.11
C GLU A 631 -58.21 -16.68 -41.40
N ASN A 632 -58.23 -16.64 -40.06
CA ASN A 632 -59.47 -16.38 -39.30
C ASN A 632 -60.06 -14.97 -39.56
N ILE A 633 -59.21 -13.96 -39.83
CA ILE A 633 -59.67 -12.62 -40.22
C ILE A 633 -60.20 -12.64 -41.67
N GLU A 634 -59.52 -13.35 -42.57
CA GLU A 634 -59.90 -13.51 -43.98
C GLU A 634 -61.22 -14.31 -44.13
N GLU A 635 -61.43 -15.38 -43.37
CA GLU A 635 -62.71 -16.13 -43.33
C GLU A 635 -63.89 -15.28 -42.82
N SER A 636 -63.66 -14.40 -41.85
CA SER A 636 -64.70 -13.53 -41.28
C SER A 636 -65.18 -12.41 -42.22
N ALA A 637 -64.50 -12.20 -43.36
CA ALA A 637 -64.64 -11.01 -44.20
C ALA A 637 -64.97 -11.30 -45.68
N ILE A 638 -65.38 -12.53 -46.02
CA ILE A 638 -65.67 -12.96 -47.41
C ILE A 638 -66.87 -12.20 -48.03
N GLU A 639 -67.69 -11.51 -47.23
CA GLU A 639 -68.69 -10.56 -47.73
C GLU A 639 -68.14 -9.10 -47.78
N ASN A 640 -67.69 -8.71 -48.99
CA ASN A 640 -67.47 -7.33 -49.50
C ASN A 640 -66.04 -6.72 -49.43
N SER A 641 -65.20 -6.96 -50.46
CA SER A 641 -64.45 -5.91 -51.21
C SER A 641 -63.49 -6.51 -52.26
N ALA A 642 -63.42 -5.93 -53.47
CA ALA A 642 -62.55 -6.41 -54.56
C ALA A 642 -61.11 -5.85 -54.54
N ASN A 643 -60.66 -5.21 -53.45
CA ASN A 643 -59.40 -4.45 -53.39
C ASN A 643 -58.38 -4.90 -52.30
N GLY A 644 -58.62 -6.02 -51.59
CA GLY A 644 -57.64 -6.58 -50.65
C GLY A 644 -57.47 -5.86 -49.29
N ASP A 645 -58.15 -4.74 -49.07
CA ASP A 645 -58.19 -4.02 -47.78
C ASP A 645 -59.20 -4.66 -46.81
N LEU A 646 -58.72 -5.32 -45.74
CA LEU A 646 -59.56 -5.87 -44.67
C LEU A 646 -59.88 -4.80 -43.62
N ARG A 647 -61.17 -4.53 -43.38
CA ARG A 647 -61.66 -3.61 -42.35
C ARG A 647 -62.05 -4.37 -41.09
N HIS A 648 -61.49 -3.99 -39.93
CA HIS A 648 -61.93 -4.48 -38.64
C HIS A 648 -61.83 -3.37 -37.57
N PHE A 649 -62.37 -3.60 -36.38
CA PHE A 649 -62.15 -2.71 -35.24
C PHE A 649 -61.01 -3.24 -34.37
N SER A 650 -60.26 -2.34 -33.74
CA SER A 650 -59.29 -2.68 -32.67
C SER A 650 -60.01 -2.99 -31.36
N GLU A 651 -59.28 -3.52 -30.37
CA GLU A 651 -59.82 -3.82 -29.03
C GLU A 651 -60.38 -2.57 -28.32
N CYS A 652 -59.84 -1.38 -28.62
CA CYS A 652 -60.36 -0.08 -28.15
C CYS A 652 -61.49 0.50 -29.03
N GLY A 653 -62.06 -0.28 -29.96
CA GLY A 653 -63.18 0.13 -30.81
C GLY A 653 -62.83 1.14 -31.90
N CYS A 654 -61.55 1.38 -32.16
CA CYS A 654 -61.10 2.30 -33.21
C CYS A 654 -61.00 1.57 -34.57
N PRO A 655 -61.22 2.27 -35.70
CA PRO A 655 -61.05 1.67 -37.03
C PRO A 655 -59.63 1.15 -37.27
N SER A 656 -59.51 -0.11 -37.66
CA SER A 656 -58.23 -0.76 -38.02
C SER A 656 -58.32 -1.33 -39.44
N ARG A 657 -57.19 -1.36 -40.13
CA ARG A 657 -57.04 -2.00 -41.43
C ARG A 657 -55.75 -2.77 -41.54
N LEU A 658 -55.81 -3.91 -42.23
CA LEU A 658 -54.66 -4.62 -42.73
C LEU A 658 -54.51 -4.28 -44.22
N VAL A 659 -53.35 -3.71 -44.59
CA VAL A 659 -53.10 -3.09 -45.90
C VAL A 659 -51.78 -3.60 -46.46
N ILE A 660 -51.69 -3.83 -47.77
CA ILE A 660 -50.44 -4.22 -48.44
C ILE A 660 -49.46 -3.04 -48.40
N GLN A 661 -48.27 -3.25 -47.84
CA GLN A 661 -47.27 -2.22 -47.50
C GLN A 661 -46.78 -1.44 -48.73
N LYS A 662 -46.77 -2.07 -49.91
CA LYS A 662 -46.48 -1.46 -51.22
C LYS A 662 -47.37 -0.25 -51.56
N SER A 663 -48.59 -0.19 -51.03
CA SER A 663 -49.50 0.94 -51.28
C SER A 663 -49.02 2.23 -50.61
N GLY A 664 -48.35 2.13 -49.44
CA GLY A 664 -47.92 3.27 -48.62
C GLY A 664 -49.04 4.21 -48.16
N THR A 665 -50.32 3.84 -48.35
CA THR A 665 -51.47 4.72 -48.08
C THR A 665 -52.77 3.93 -47.88
N THR A 666 -53.68 4.44 -47.03
CA THR A 666 -55.05 3.93 -46.92
C THR A 666 -56.02 5.05 -46.48
N THR A 667 -57.28 4.98 -46.90
CA THR A 667 -58.29 6.02 -46.61
C THR A 667 -59.41 5.50 -45.73
N PHE A 668 -59.51 6.02 -44.50
CA PHE A 668 -60.60 5.74 -43.59
C PHE A 668 -61.82 6.62 -43.91
N CYS A 669 -63.00 6.02 -43.85
CA CYS A 669 -64.29 6.65 -44.14
C CYS A 669 -65.19 6.61 -42.90
N ASP A 670 -66.32 7.31 -42.96
CA ASP A 670 -67.39 7.27 -41.95
C ASP A 670 -66.93 7.72 -40.54
N LEU A 671 -65.93 8.61 -40.50
CA LEU A 671 -65.37 9.17 -39.27
C LEU A 671 -66.20 10.33 -38.72
N SER A 672 -66.20 10.49 -37.39
CA SER A 672 -66.84 11.63 -36.73
C SER A 672 -66.07 12.92 -37.03
N THR A 673 -66.78 13.97 -37.45
CA THR A 673 -66.18 15.30 -37.68
C THR A 673 -65.82 16.02 -36.37
N ASP A 674 -66.38 15.58 -35.24
CA ASP A 674 -66.16 16.19 -33.92
C ASP A 674 -64.93 15.63 -33.20
N GLU A 675 -64.46 14.45 -33.61
CA GLU A 675 -63.31 13.75 -33.04
C GLU A 675 -62.02 14.12 -33.79
N ALA A 676 -60.89 14.12 -33.07
CA ALA A 676 -59.56 14.15 -33.67
C ALA A 676 -58.97 12.74 -33.69
N TYR A 677 -58.29 12.38 -34.78
CA TYR A 677 -57.75 11.04 -34.98
C TYR A 677 -56.26 11.06 -35.31
N PHE A 678 -55.51 10.09 -34.78
CA PHE A 678 -54.11 9.84 -35.13
C PHE A 678 -53.90 8.38 -35.55
N PRO A 679 -53.08 8.11 -36.58
CA PRO A 679 -52.75 6.75 -36.99
C PRO A 679 -51.58 6.17 -36.18
N MET A 680 -51.75 4.93 -35.74
CA MET A 680 -50.67 4.02 -35.34
C MET A 680 -50.43 3.04 -36.49
N VAL A 681 -49.20 2.96 -36.99
CA VAL A 681 -48.82 2.09 -38.12
C VAL A 681 -47.68 1.16 -37.70
N VAL A 682 -47.86 -0.12 -37.98
CA VAL A 682 -46.89 -1.19 -37.67
C VAL A 682 -46.91 -2.25 -38.76
N THR A 683 -45.75 -2.85 -39.04
CA THR A 683 -45.66 -4.02 -39.92
C THR A 683 -46.33 -5.22 -39.23
N ALA A 684 -47.17 -5.96 -39.94
CA ALA A 684 -47.94 -7.07 -39.37
C ALA A 684 -47.06 -8.31 -39.17
N ARG A 685 -46.26 -8.29 -38.10
CA ARG A 685 -45.46 -9.42 -37.57
C ARG A 685 -45.33 -9.25 -36.05
N GLY A 686 -45.23 -10.35 -35.31
CA GLY A 686 -45.07 -10.30 -33.85
C GLY A 686 -43.80 -9.56 -33.39
N LYS A 687 -43.94 -8.71 -32.36
CA LYS A 687 -42.90 -7.84 -31.77
C LYS A 687 -42.39 -6.69 -32.68
N SER A 688 -43.19 -6.26 -33.65
CA SER A 688 -42.85 -5.18 -34.59
C SER A 688 -42.87 -3.77 -33.97
N PHE A 689 -42.01 -2.88 -34.46
CA PHE A 689 -41.93 -1.48 -34.01
C PHE A 689 -43.05 -0.60 -34.61
N PHE A 690 -43.79 0.11 -33.75
CA PHE A 690 -44.70 1.16 -34.21
C PHE A 690 -43.92 2.39 -34.67
N GLY A 691 -44.22 2.87 -35.88
CA GLY A 691 -43.69 4.14 -36.38
C GLY A 691 -44.12 5.33 -35.50
N LEU A 692 -43.51 6.51 -35.70
CA LEU A 692 -43.84 7.72 -34.95
C LEU A 692 -45.23 8.25 -35.37
N PRO A 693 -46.26 8.22 -34.49
CA PRO A 693 -47.58 8.76 -34.82
C PRO A 693 -47.51 10.29 -35.00
N PRO A 694 -48.19 10.86 -36.00
CA PRO A 694 -48.34 12.30 -36.16
C PRO A 694 -49.40 12.86 -35.18
N ASP A 695 -49.51 14.18 -35.13
CA ASP A 695 -50.57 14.86 -34.38
C ASP A 695 -51.97 14.48 -34.88
N ALA A 696 -52.93 14.45 -33.95
CA ALA A 696 -54.30 14.07 -34.26
C ALA A 696 -55.04 15.20 -34.99
N ILE A 697 -55.75 14.86 -36.07
CA ILE A 697 -56.54 15.82 -36.85
C ILE A 697 -58.00 15.42 -36.97
N LYS A 698 -58.89 16.41 -37.10
CA LYS A 698 -60.31 16.18 -37.40
C LYS A 698 -60.55 16.02 -38.90
N PRO A 699 -61.46 15.13 -39.34
CA PRO A 699 -61.91 15.05 -40.74
C PRO A 699 -62.42 16.39 -41.27
N ALA A 700 -62.57 16.51 -42.59
CA ALA A 700 -63.23 17.67 -43.19
C ALA A 700 -64.70 17.74 -42.72
N PRO A 701 -65.20 18.92 -42.27
CA PRO A 701 -66.61 19.07 -41.91
C PRO A 701 -67.50 18.92 -43.15
N ARG A 702 -68.76 18.52 -42.95
CA ARG A 702 -69.76 18.50 -44.04
C ARG A 702 -70.04 19.94 -44.49
N VAL A 703 -69.58 20.28 -45.69
CA VAL A 703 -69.93 21.54 -46.34
C VAL A 703 -71.25 21.36 -47.07
N GLU A 704 -72.32 21.98 -46.57
CA GLU A 704 -73.56 22.13 -47.34
C GLU A 704 -73.30 23.09 -48.52
N GLN A 705 -73.69 22.66 -49.73
CA GLN A 705 -73.48 23.45 -50.94
C GLN A 705 -74.46 24.63 -50.99
N ILE A 706 -73.93 25.85 -50.87
CA ILE A 706 -74.59 27.04 -51.43
C ILE A 706 -73.96 27.32 -52.80
N SER A 707 -74.81 27.37 -53.83
CA SER A 707 -74.41 27.58 -55.22
C SER A 707 -73.95 29.01 -55.47
N GLN A 708 -72.80 29.22 -56.14
CA GLN A 708 -72.71 29.82 -57.49
C GLN A 708 -71.25 30.09 -57.92
N GLU A 709 -70.91 29.48 -59.06
CA GLU A 709 -70.15 29.90 -60.25
C GLU A 709 -69.11 31.08 -60.29
N PRO A 710 -68.21 31.10 -61.31
CA PRO A 710 -66.85 31.68 -61.28
C PRO A 710 -66.75 33.02 -62.11
N PRO A 711 -65.62 33.52 -62.69
CA PRO A 711 -64.21 33.02 -62.76
C PRO A 711 -63.01 34.03 -62.81
N LYS A 712 -61.78 33.46 -62.80
CA LYS A 712 -60.59 33.76 -63.65
C LYS A 712 -59.78 35.10 -63.56
N THR A 713 -58.52 34.96 -63.11
CA THR A 713 -57.24 35.52 -63.68
C THR A 713 -57.02 37.07 -63.68
N PRO A 714 -55.77 37.64 -63.76
CA PRO A 714 -54.57 37.09 -64.41
C PRO A 714 -53.15 37.42 -63.83
N THR A 715 -52.13 36.90 -64.51
CA THR A 715 -50.72 37.37 -64.58
C THR A 715 -50.55 38.45 -65.70
N PRO A 716 -49.36 39.05 -65.98
CA PRO A 716 -48.18 39.39 -65.15
C PRO A 716 -47.59 40.83 -65.39
N ASN A 717 -46.58 41.23 -64.58
CA ASN A 717 -45.50 42.22 -64.88
C ASN A 717 -45.87 43.73 -65.06
N PRO A 718 -44.91 44.70 -65.15
CA PRO A 718 -43.45 44.70 -64.85
C PRO A 718 -42.88 45.93 -64.05
N GLN A 719 -41.60 45.85 -63.59
CA GLN A 719 -40.54 46.91 -63.55
C GLN A 719 -40.78 48.28 -62.80
N VAL A 720 -39.82 49.15 -62.37
CA VAL A 720 -38.33 49.25 -62.32
C VAL A 720 -37.89 50.43 -61.39
N ASP A 721 -36.62 50.48 -60.94
CA ASP A 721 -35.88 51.62 -60.31
C ASP A 721 -36.37 52.22 -58.95
N THR A 722 -35.56 52.89 -58.09
CA THR A 722 -34.17 53.42 -58.18
C THR A 722 -33.46 53.52 -56.80
N ASP A 723 -32.13 53.30 -56.80
CA ASP A 723 -30.99 53.88 -56.03
C ASP A 723 -31.07 54.61 -54.65
N GLY A 724 -29.96 54.45 -53.90
CA GLY A 724 -29.50 55.33 -52.78
C GLY A 724 -29.30 54.59 -51.44
N LEU A 725 -28.19 53.91 -51.09
CA LEU A 725 -26.73 54.08 -51.25
C LEU A 725 -26.05 54.89 -50.11
N TYR A 726 -24.99 54.30 -49.53
CA TYR A 726 -24.03 54.76 -48.50
C TYR A 726 -24.48 54.83 -47.02
N ASP A 727 -23.61 54.72 -45.99
CA ASP A 727 -22.41 53.88 -45.70
C ASP A 727 -21.99 54.13 -44.22
N ALA A 728 -20.97 53.41 -43.72
CA ALA A 728 -20.07 53.74 -42.60
C ALA A 728 -20.49 53.47 -41.13
N THR A 729 -19.96 52.36 -40.59
CA THR A 729 -19.42 52.23 -39.20
C THR A 729 -18.13 53.08 -39.02
N PRO A 730 -17.47 53.28 -37.84
CA PRO A 730 -17.64 52.69 -36.48
C PRO A 730 -17.62 53.78 -35.32
N PRO A 731 -16.83 53.70 -34.20
CA PRO A 731 -17.22 53.11 -32.90
C PRO A 731 -17.12 53.97 -31.60
N LYS A 732 -17.64 53.41 -30.49
CA LYS A 732 -17.28 53.61 -29.04
C LYS A 732 -17.66 54.90 -28.25
N SER A 733 -18.57 54.66 -27.28
CA SER A 733 -18.51 55.07 -25.86
C SER A 733 -18.91 56.49 -25.38
N ARG A 734 -19.80 56.54 -24.37
CA ARG A 734 -19.55 57.22 -23.07
C ARG A 734 -20.55 56.83 -21.98
N LYS A 735 -20.09 56.91 -20.72
CA LYS A 735 -20.86 56.63 -19.48
C LYS A 735 -21.64 57.88 -19.03
N ILE A 736 -22.83 57.73 -18.45
CA ILE A 736 -23.34 58.63 -17.40
C ILE A 736 -24.05 57.84 -16.28
N ARG A 737 -23.58 58.05 -15.06
CA ARG A 737 -24.27 57.99 -13.74
C ARG A 737 -24.12 59.42 -13.16
N PRO A 738 -24.95 59.96 -12.22
CA PRO A 738 -25.09 59.34 -10.88
C PRO A 738 -26.32 59.74 -9.99
N ARG A 739 -26.25 59.25 -8.74
CA ARG A 739 -26.74 59.81 -7.44
C ARG A 739 -28.19 59.60 -6.91
N PHE A 740 -28.26 58.98 -5.70
CA PHE A 740 -29.06 59.24 -4.46
C PHE A 740 -30.46 59.89 -4.60
N GLY A 741 -31.55 59.52 -3.88
CA GLY A 741 -31.76 58.78 -2.61
C GLY A 741 -32.72 59.61 -1.70
N SER A 742 -33.79 59.07 -1.08
CA SER A 742 -33.86 58.80 0.39
C SER A 742 -35.31 58.70 0.97
N ARG A 743 -35.58 57.69 1.83
CA ARG A 743 -36.62 57.60 2.93
C ARG A 743 -38.13 57.61 2.52
N THR A 744 -39.09 56.89 3.15
CA THR A 744 -39.25 56.36 4.54
C THR A 744 -40.08 55.04 4.65
N ARG A 745 -39.99 54.37 5.83
CA ARG A 745 -40.85 53.29 6.42
C ARG A 745 -40.86 51.88 5.79
N PRO A 746 -40.70 50.84 6.65
CA PRO A 746 -41.80 49.89 6.88
C PRO A 746 -42.06 49.52 8.37
N LYS A 747 -43.33 49.27 8.71
CA LYS A 747 -43.92 48.74 9.96
C LYS A 747 -45.40 48.42 9.62
N LYS A 748 -46.09 47.35 10.00
CA LYS A 748 -45.84 46.02 10.63
C LYS A 748 -46.70 45.00 9.81
N PHE A 749 -46.92 43.71 10.10
CA PHE A 749 -46.72 42.82 11.25
C PHE A 749 -46.40 41.38 10.75
N ALA A 750 -46.69 40.33 11.53
CA ALA A 750 -46.69 38.91 11.12
C ALA A 750 -48.00 38.22 11.57
N PRO A 751 -48.24 36.95 11.20
CA PRO A 751 -47.82 35.88 12.12
C PRO A 751 -47.08 34.71 11.44
N THR A 752 -46.23 34.02 12.21
CA THR A 752 -45.44 32.85 11.79
C THR A 752 -45.81 31.58 12.56
N PRO A 753 -45.64 30.38 11.96
CA PRO A 753 -45.94 29.09 12.60
C PRO A 753 -44.73 28.47 13.36
N ARG A 754 -45.05 27.47 14.19
CA ARG A 754 -44.15 26.52 14.89
C ARG A 754 -43.59 25.47 13.88
N LYS A 755 -42.55 24.64 14.08
CA LYS A 755 -41.72 24.07 15.18
C LYS A 755 -40.33 23.69 14.53
N PRO A 756 -39.33 22.90 15.05
CA PRO A 756 -39.36 21.85 16.09
C PRO A 756 -38.17 21.89 17.09
N THR A 757 -38.02 20.83 17.89
CA THR A 757 -36.90 20.58 18.83
C THR A 757 -36.38 19.15 18.71
N ALA A 758 -35.06 18.96 18.73
CA ALA A 758 -34.39 17.67 18.92
C ALA A 758 -33.09 17.89 19.71
N ASN A 759 -32.75 16.95 20.59
CA ASN A 759 -31.55 17.00 21.43
C ASN A 759 -30.36 16.32 20.74
N GLN A 760 -29.16 16.86 20.91
CA GLN A 760 -27.98 16.11 21.35
C GLN A 760 -26.88 17.08 21.80
N ALA A 761 -26.08 16.67 22.78
CA ALA A 761 -25.12 17.53 23.47
C ALA A 761 -23.67 17.16 23.14
N THR A 762 -22.81 18.19 23.14
CA THR A 762 -21.34 18.11 23.17
C THR A 762 -20.86 19.04 24.27
N VAL A 763 -19.89 18.61 25.07
CA VAL A 763 -19.36 19.37 26.22
C VAL A 763 -17.84 19.46 26.12
N GLU A 764 -17.35 20.69 26.00
CA GLU A 764 -15.99 21.26 26.14
C GLU A 764 -16.19 22.72 25.68
N ASP A 765 -15.67 23.79 26.28
CA ASP A 765 -14.87 24.03 27.49
C ASP A 765 -15.17 25.49 27.92
N PHE A 766 -14.86 25.90 29.16
CA PHE A 766 -14.12 27.16 29.42
C PHE A 766 -13.72 27.35 30.89
N ILE A 767 -12.56 27.98 31.07
CA ILE A 767 -11.85 28.27 32.32
C ILE A 767 -12.31 29.60 32.94
N GLU A 768 -12.27 29.75 34.28
CA GLU A 768 -11.40 30.69 35.03
C GLU A 768 -11.93 31.06 36.44
N GLY A 769 -11.04 31.19 37.45
CA GLY A 769 -11.34 32.00 38.65
C GLY A 769 -10.88 31.55 40.06
N MET A 770 -9.58 31.76 40.39
CA MET A 770 -9.04 32.10 41.75
C MET A 770 -9.09 31.08 42.91
N HIS A 771 -8.23 31.14 43.94
CA HIS A 771 -6.76 31.38 44.04
C HIS A 771 -6.28 31.01 45.48
N GLU A 772 -4.97 30.77 45.65
CA GLU A 772 -4.19 30.72 46.92
C GLU A 772 -4.21 29.45 47.81
N GLY A 773 -2.99 29.01 48.14
CA GLY A 773 -2.62 27.98 49.13
C GLY A 773 -1.08 27.86 49.18
N PRO A 774 -0.40 28.16 50.31
CA PRO A 774 1.05 28.43 50.32
C PRO A 774 1.95 27.22 50.63
N ASN A 775 3.25 27.41 50.37
CA ASN A 775 4.35 26.48 50.66
C ASN A 775 4.50 26.12 52.15
N HIS A 776 5.05 24.93 52.44
CA HIS A 776 6.30 24.84 53.21
C HIS A 776 7.00 23.47 53.08
N ASP A 777 8.35 23.50 53.08
CA ASP A 777 9.24 22.35 53.18
C ASP A 777 9.33 21.80 54.62
N SER A 778 9.65 20.50 54.78
CA SER A 778 10.80 20.04 55.59
C SER A 778 11.03 18.52 55.56
N ASP A 779 12.30 18.14 55.51
CA ASP A 779 12.88 16.79 55.37
C ASP A 779 12.75 15.82 56.58
N ASN A 780 13.28 14.61 56.34
CA ASN A 780 13.89 13.64 57.29
C ASN A 780 12.96 12.73 58.10
N GLU A 781 13.13 11.40 58.03
CA GLU A 781 14.19 10.57 58.67
C GLU A 781 14.14 10.66 60.21
N SER A 782 14.21 9.57 60.99
CA SER A 782 14.27 8.13 60.69
C SER A 782 14.09 7.33 62.02
N ASP A 783 14.12 6.00 61.92
CA ASP A 783 14.59 5.06 62.96
C ASP A 783 13.74 4.76 64.22
N ASN A 784 13.10 3.58 64.17
CA ASN A 784 13.16 2.48 65.15
C ASN A 784 12.80 2.65 66.64
N GLY A 785 12.00 1.68 67.10
CA GLY A 785 12.41 0.86 68.25
C GLY A 785 11.59 0.96 69.54
N VAL A 786 10.40 0.37 69.56
CA VAL A 786 9.74 0.00 70.84
C VAL A 786 10.32 -1.34 71.33
N VAL A 787 10.95 -1.34 72.50
CA VAL A 787 11.25 -2.55 73.29
C VAL A 787 10.40 -2.52 74.57
N ALA A 788 9.87 -3.69 74.97
CA ALA A 788 8.74 -3.77 75.88
C ALA A 788 9.09 -4.01 77.37
N GLY A 789 8.43 -3.23 78.25
CA GLY A 789 8.05 -3.57 79.63
C GLY A 789 9.15 -3.71 80.70
N PRO A 790 8.79 -4.03 81.97
CA PRO A 790 7.46 -3.96 82.60
C PRO A 790 7.44 -3.13 83.93
N VAL A 791 6.25 -2.93 84.48
CA VAL A 791 6.00 -2.29 85.80
C VAL A 791 6.32 -3.28 86.95
N PRO A 792 6.82 -2.81 88.11
CA PRO A 792 6.03 -2.99 89.34
C PRO A 792 6.11 -1.82 90.36
N THR A 793 5.05 -1.67 91.17
CA THR A 793 5.00 -1.18 92.58
C THR A 793 5.95 -0.05 93.02
N GLY A 794 5.52 1.11 93.53
CA GLY A 794 4.28 1.45 94.24
C GLY A 794 4.57 1.64 95.73
N GLU A 795 4.42 2.86 96.25
CA GLU A 795 4.47 3.12 97.71
C GLU A 795 3.68 4.39 98.11
N VAL A 796 3.26 4.44 99.36
CA VAL A 796 2.26 5.38 99.90
C VAL A 796 2.92 6.36 100.87
N HIS A 797 2.66 7.66 100.69
CA HIS A 797 2.70 8.60 101.80
C HIS A 797 1.48 9.53 101.81
N ASN A 798 1.07 9.92 103.02
CA ASN A 798 -0.29 10.32 103.36
C ASN A 798 -0.22 11.32 104.54
N VAL A 799 -1.23 12.21 104.64
CA VAL A 799 -1.44 13.22 105.73
C VAL A 799 -0.28 14.27 105.84
N GLU A 800 -0.46 15.55 106.22
CA GLU A 800 -1.37 16.14 107.21
C GLU A 800 -1.96 17.53 106.86
N ASN A 801 -3.24 17.70 107.22
CA ASN A 801 -3.88 18.84 107.90
C ASN A 801 -3.55 20.31 107.52
N LYS A 802 -4.61 21.05 107.14
CA LYS A 802 -5.24 22.02 108.07
C LYS A 802 -6.67 22.39 107.65
N SER A 803 -7.45 22.78 108.66
CA SER A 803 -8.84 23.23 108.61
C SER A 803 -9.02 24.59 107.94
N ASP A 804 -10.15 24.83 107.26
CA ASP A 804 -11.18 25.70 107.86
C ASP A 804 -12.59 25.54 107.22
N ASP A 805 -13.56 26.20 107.86
CA ASP A 805 -15.03 26.16 107.69
C ASP A 805 -15.58 26.48 106.27
N GLY A 806 -16.80 25.99 105.95
CA GLY A 806 -17.56 26.32 104.74
C GLY A 806 -18.17 25.16 103.93
N THR A 807 -18.30 23.95 104.51
CA THR A 807 -18.31 22.70 103.73
C THR A 807 -19.65 22.02 103.42
N GLU A 808 -20.83 22.61 103.69
CA GLU A 808 -22.12 21.93 103.36
C GLU A 808 -22.74 22.26 101.99
N GLU A 809 -22.67 23.51 101.52
CA GLU A 809 -23.30 23.91 100.24
C GLU A 809 -22.40 23.61 99.03
N VAL A 810 -21.09 23.87 99.16
CA VAL A 810 -20.07 23.58 98.15
C VAL A 810 -19.94 22.07 97.91
N ALA A 811 -20.09 21.23 98.95
CA ALA A 811 -20.02 19.78 98.83
C ALA A 811 -21.14 19.20 97.96
N ARG A 812 -22.37 19.71 98.08
CA ARG A 812 -23.53 19.24 97.30
C ARG A 812 -23.39 19.58 95.80
N LEU A 813 -22.95 20.80 95.48
CA LEU A 813 -22.69 21.23 94.10
C LEU A 813 -21.50 20.48 93.47
N ASN A 814 -20.42 20.27 94.22
CA ASN A 814 -19.27 19.49 93.73
C ASN A 814 -19.60 18.02 93.52
N MET A 815 -20.38 17.37 94.41
CA MET A 815 -20.86 15.99 94.21
C MET A 815 -21.67 15.84 92.91
N GLY A 816 -22.57 16.79 92.60
CA GLY A 816 -23.33 16.79 91.35
C GLY A 816 -22.50 17.03 90.09
N ARG A 817 -21.36 17.72 90.21
CA ARG A 817 -20.39 17.94 89.13
C ARG A 817 -19.47 16.73 88.93
N VAL A 818 -18.98 16.13 90.02
CA VAL A 818 -18.17 14.90 90.01
C VAL A 818 -18.96 13.71 89.45
N ARG A 819 -20.26 13.56 89.78
CA ARG A 819 -21.11 12.53 89.16
C ARG A 819 -21.20 12.67 87.64
N ARG A 820 -21.44 13.89 87.14
CA ARG A 820 -21.49 14.16 85.70
C ARG A 820 -20.15 13.90 85.00
N ILE A 821 -19.04 14.31 85.61
CA ILE A 821 -17.70 14.02 85.07
C ILE A 821 -17.45 12.51 85.05
N LYS A 822 -17.77 11.76 86.10
CA LYS A 822 -17.64 10.28 86.10
C LYS A 822 -18.49 9.60 85.02
N GLN A 823 -19.73 10.07 84.80
CA GLN A 823 -20.58 9.54 83.72
C GLN A 823 -20.03 9.87 82.33
N GLN A 824 -19.51 11.08 82.12
CA GLN A 824 -18.86 11.47 80.87
C GLN A 824 -17.56 10.69 80.62
N LEU A 825 -16.81 10.40 81.67
CA LEU A 825 -15.54 9.66 81.59
C LEU A 825 -15.78 8.19 81.28
N ALA A 826 -16.74 7.54 81.95
CA ALA A 826 -17.18 6.19 81.61
C ALA A 826 -17.70 6.10 80.16
N HIS A 827 -18.52 7.04 79.71
CA HIS A 827 -18.99 7.06 78.32
C HIS A 827 -17.85 7.28 77.31
N LYS A 828 -16.80 8.03 77.68
CA LYS A 828 -15.59 8.20 76.85
C LYS A 828 -14.71 6.97 76.84
N GLU A 829 -14.66 6.23 77.95
CA GLU A 829 -13.96 4.94 78.07
C GLU A 829 -14.65 3.86 77.24
N ASP A 830 -15.98 3.79 77.26
CA ASP A 830 -16.79 2.93 76.37
C ASP A 830 -16.55 3.28 74.88
N GLN A 831 -16.55 4.57 74.53
CA GLN A 831 -16.22 5.02 73.17
C GLN A 831 -14.79 4.61 72.77
N LEU A 832 -13.81 4.79 73.65
CA LEU A 832 -12.42 4.43 73.39
C LEU A 832 -12.28 2.92 73.14
N ASN A 833 -12.89 2.09 74.01
CA ASN A 833 -12.89 0.64 73.89
C ASN A 833 -13.57 0.17 72.59
N SER A 834 -14.70 0.81 72.21
CA SER A 834 -15.35 0.54 70.91
C SER A 834 -14.42 0.85 69.74
N THR A 835 -13.76 2.02 69.72
CA THR A 835 -12.83 2.38 68.64
C THR A 835 -11.57 1.51 68.62
N SER A 836 -11.10 1.04 69.79
CA SER A 836 -9.95 0.14 69.88
C SER A 836 -10.26 -1.24 69.32
N ASN A 837 -11.48 -1.76 69.55
CA ASN A 837 -11.93 -3.02 68.98
C ASN A 837 -12.14 -2.92 67.46
N GLU A 838 -12.68 -1.79 66.99
CA GLU A 838 -12.87 -1.53 65.56
C GLU A 838 -11.52 -1.39 64.82
N LEU A 839 -10.53 -0.73 65.45
CA LEU A 839 -9.15 -0.64 64.95
C LEU A 839 -8.45 -2.01 64.92
N ALA A 840 -8.67 -2.85 65.94
CA ALA A 840 -8.17 -4.23 65.96
C ALA A 840 -8.75 -5.07 64.82
N SER A 841 -10.07 -5.01 64.57
CA SER A 841 -10.71 -5.66 63.42
C SER A 841 -10.10 -5.20 62.10
N ARG A 842 -9.95 -3.87 61.92
CA ARG A 842 -9.34 -3.28 60.72
C ARG A 842 -7.89 -3.72 60.50
N THR A 843 -7.15 -3.94 61.58
CA THR A 843 -5.76 -4.41 61.54
C THR A 843 -5.68 -5.87 61.08
N THR A 844 -6.60 -6.73 61.54
CA THR A 844 -6.72 -8.11 61.06
C THR A 844 -7.11 -8.15 59.58
N GLU A 845 -8.13 -7.40 59.16
CA GLU A 845 -8.54 -7.28 57.74
C GLU A 845 -7.37 -6.83 56.84
N LEU A 846 -6.55 -5.89 57.30
CA LEU A 846 -5.38 -5.41 56.56
C LEU A 846 -4.28 -6.48 56.44
N ASN A 847 -4.05 -7.28 57.49
CA ASN A 847 -3.08 -8.37 57.46
C ASN A 847 -3.54 -9.50 56.52
N GLU A 848 -4.82 -9.88 56.54
CA GLU A 848 -5.39 -10.85 55.60
C GLU A 848 -5.28 -10.38 54.15
N ALA A 849 -5.49 -9.07 53.89
CA ALA A 849 -5.27 -8.47 52.58
C ALA A 849 -3.80 -8.48 52.15
N LEU A 850 -2.85 -8.27 53.07
CA LEU A 850 -1.42 -8.36 52.79
C LEU A 850 -0.98 -9.80 52.44
N ASP A 851 -1.44 -10.80 53.20
CA ASP A 851 -1.16 -12.21 52.91
C ASP A 851 -1.73 -12.63 51.53
N CYS A 852 -2.94 -12.15 51.19
CA CYS A 852 -3.53 -12.37 49.87
C CYS A 852 -2.68 -11.74 48.75
N LEU A 853 -2.15 -10.54 48.95
CA LEU A 853 -1.28 -9.86 47.98
C LEU A 853 0.08 -10.56 47.84
N GLU A 854 0.67 -11.08 48.93
CA GLU A 854 1.89 -11.88 48.89
C GLU A 854 1.66 -13.19 48.12
N GLY A 855 0.49 -13.83 48.29
CA GLY A 855 0.06 -15.00 47.50
C GLY A 855 -0.07 -14.70 46.00
N MET A 856 -0.74 -13.60 45.62
CA MET A 856 -0.85 -13.17 44.21
C MET A 856 0.52 -12.86 43.59
N LYS A 857 1.43 -12.26 44.35
CA LYS A 857 2.82 -11.95 43.94
C LYS A 857 3.65 -13.21 43.69
N VAL A 858 3.41 -14.31 44.41
CA VAL A 858 4.00 -15.63 44.11
C VAL A 858 3.44 -16.22 42.83
N GLN A 859 2.12 -16.13 42.60
CA GLN A 859 1.50 -16.60 41.34
C GLN A 859 2.00 -15.83 40.11
N ILE A 860 2.16 -14.51 40.21
CA ILE A 860 2.72 -13.68 39.14
C ILE A 860 4.14 -14.13 38.80
N ARG A 861 5.00 -14.39 39.79
CA ARG A 861 6.38 -14.90 39.56
C ARG A 861 6.40 -16.27 38.87
N ALA A 862 5.45 -17.15 39.19
CA ALA A 862 5.32 -18.45 38.53
C ALA A 862 4.93 -18.29 37.05
N LEU A 863 3.95 -17.42 36.75
CA LEU A 863 3.53 -17.11 35.38
C LEU A 863 4.63 -16.39 34.57
N GLU A 864 5.41 -15.49 35.20
CA GLU A 864 6.57 -14.85 34.58
C GLU A 864 7.65 -15.87 34.20
N ALA A 865 7.88 -16.89 35.04
CA ALA A 865 8.83 -17.97 34.74
C ALA A 865 8.33 -18.86 33.59
N GLU A 866 7.05 -19.24 33.59
CA GLU A 866 6.46 -20.04 32.50
C GLU A 866 6.46 -19.29 31.16
N PHE A 867 6.10 -18.00 31.17
CA PHE A 867 6.17 -17.15 29.99
C PHE A 867 7.62 -16.96 29.51
N GLY A 868 8.60 -16.88 30.43
CA GLY A 868 10.02 -16.88 30.10
C GLY A 868 10.48 -18.13 29.34
N ILE A 869 10.00 -19.31 29.76
CA ILE A 869 10.29 -20.59 29.08
C ILE A 869 9.64 -20.63 27.70
N GLN A 870 8.37 -20.23 27.57
CA GLN A 870 7.70 -20.17 26.26
C GLN A 870 8.39 -19.19 25.31
N LYS A 871 8.81 -18.02 25.82
CA LYS A 871 9.56 -17.04 25.05
C LYS A 871 10.87 -17.62 24.52
N GLN A 872 11.67 -18.31 25.35
CA GLN A 872 12.91 -18.95 24.87
C GLN A 872 12.67 -20.00 23.78
N ARG A 873 11.58 -20.77 23.88
CA ARG A 873 11.19 -21.73 22.81
C ARG A 873 10.88 -21.01 21.50
N LEU A 874 10.08 -19.94 21.56
CA LEU A 874 9.75 -19.13 20.37
C LEU A 874 10.99 -18.44 19.77
N GLU A 875 11.89 -17.91 20.61
CA GLU A 875 13.16 -17.32 20.15
C GLU A 875 14.02 -18.36 19.40
N SER A 876 14.13 -19.60 19.91
CA SER A 876 14.81 -20.70 19.22
C SER A 876 14.16 -21.02 17.86
N THR A 877 12.83 -21.18 17.80
CA THR A 877 12.14 -21.49 16.54
C THR A 877 12.27 -20.36 15.50
N ILE A 878 12.37 -19.10 15.95
CA ILE A 878 12.62 -17.96 15.06
C ILE A 878 14.07 -17.98 14.52
N GLU A 879 15.05 -18.40 15.32
CA GLU A 879 16.44 -18.59 14.84
C GLU A 879 16.53 -19.73 13.81
N ASP A 880 15.86 -20.86 14.06
CA ASP A 880 15.80 -22.01 13.15
C ASP A 880 15.14 -21.64 11.80
N LEU A 881 13.93 -21.07 11.82
CA LEU A 881 13.24 -20.60 10.62
C LEU A 881 14.01 -19.49 9.89
N GLY A 882 14.73 -18.66 10.65
CA GLY A 882 15.60 -17.63 10.08
C GLY A 882 16.79 -18.21 9.31
N GLU A 883 17.28 -19.39 9.70
CA GLU A 883 18.33 -20.14 8.98
C GLU A 883 17.78 -20.85 7.74
N GLU A 884 16.63 -21.53 7.84
CA GLU A 884 15.97 -22.12 6.67
C GLU A 884 15.68 -21.08 5.58
N ASN A 885 15.20 -19.89 5.98
CA ASN A 885 14.89 -18.83 5.03
C ASN A 885 16.17 -18.21 4.39
N ARG A 886 17.32 -18.21 5.09
CA ARG A 886 18.61 -17.86 4.48
C ARG A 886 19.00 -18.88 3.41
N GLN A 887 18.91 -20.18 3.73
CA GLN A 887 19.25 -21.26 2.81
C GLN A 887 18.35 -21.26 1.56
N MET A 888 17.04 -20.95 1.70
CA MET A 888 16.15 -20.76 0.55
C MET A 888 16.55 -19.57 -0.31
N HIS A 889 16.94 -18.43 0.28
CA HIS A 889 17.37 -17.27 -0.49
C HIS A 889 18.70 -17.50 -1.22
N ASP A 890 19.66 -18.20 -0.62
CA ASP A 890 20.91 -18.57 -1.27
C ASP A 890 20.68 -19.53 -2.44
N ALA A 891 19.81 -20.54 -2.26
CA ALA A 891 19.40 -21.45 -3.34
C ALA A 891 18.63 -20.73 -4.47
N GLN A 892 17.79 -19.74 -4.13
CA GLN A 892 17.10 -18.91 -5.11
C GLN A 892 18.08 -18.04 -5.90
N ALA A 893 19.08 -17.46 -5.25
CA ALA A 893 20.12 -16.68 -5.92
C ALA A 893 20.93 -17.55 -6.89
N GLU A 894 21.32 -18.76 -6.50
CA GLU A 894 21.99 -19.71 -7.40
C GLU A 894 21.10 -20.08 -8.60
N SER A 895 19.80 -20.29 -8.37
CA SER A 895 18.83 -20.56 -9.44
C SER A 895 18.71 -19.40 -10.43
N ILE A 896 18.68 -18.15 -9.95
CA ILE A 896 18.66 -16.95 -10.80
C ILE A 896 19.92 -16.88 -11.66
N THR A 897 21.11 -17.07 -11.08
CA THR A 897 22.37 -17.09 -11.85
C THR A 897 22.40 -18.20 -12.91
N ARG A 898 21.84 -19.38 -12.62
CA ARG A 898 21.69 -20.46 -13.63
C ARG A 898 20.73 -20.05 -14.75
N VAL A 899 19.61 -19.37 -14.46
CA VAL A 899 18.68 -18.86 -15.47
C VAL A 899 19.34 -17.80 -16.36
N GLU A 900 20.12 -16.88 -15.78
CA GLU A 900 20.89 -15.88 -16.55
C GLU A 900 21.90 -16.53 -17.51
N GLN A 901 22.62 -17.56 -17.05
CA GLN A 901 23.54 -18.35 -17.88
C GLN A 901 22.82 -19.10 -19.00
N LEU A 902 21.65 -19.67 -18.73
CA LEU A 902 20.82 -20.34 -19.74
C LEU A 902 20.29 -19.34 -20.78
N LEU A 903 19.82 -18.16 -20.36
CA LEU A 903 19.36 -17.11 -21.28
C LEU A 903 20.49 -16.62 -22.19
N ALA A 904 21.69 -16.40 -21.65
CA ALA A 904 22.86 -16.06 -22.46
C ALA A 904 23.22 -17.18 -23.46
N THR A 905 23.06 -18.45 -23.07
CA THR A 905 23.29 -19.60 -23.95
C THR A 905 22.24 -19.68 -25.07
N VAL A 906 20.97 -19.44 -24.76
CA VAL A 906 19.87 -19.39 -25.74
C VAL A 906 20.09 -18.28 -26.76
N GLU A 907 20.54 -17.09 -26.33
CA GLU A 907 20.80 -15.98 -27.25
C GLU A 907 22.00 -16.26 -28.18
N ASN A 908 23.06 -16.89 -27.67
CA ASN A 908 24.17 -17.35 -28.49
C ASN A 908 23.71 -18.38 -29.55
N LEU A 909 22.93 -19.39 -29.14
CA LEU A 909 22.37 -20.38 -30.06
C LEU A 909 21.43 -19.76 -31.11
N ARG A 910 20.69 -18.71 -30.75
CA ARG A 910 19.84 -17.95 -31.67
C ARG A 910 20.67 -17.23 -32.73
N ASN A 911 21.78 -16.59 -32.33
CA ASN A 911 22.72 -15.94 -33.24
C ASN A 911 23.39 -16.96 -34.18
N ASP A 912 23.82 -18.12 -33.67
CA ASP A 912 24.38 -19.21 -34.47
C ASP A 912 23.35 -19.75 -35.48
N MET A 913 22.10 -19.93 -35.07
CA MET A 913 21.01 -20.33 -35.97
C MET A 913 20.75 -19.30 -37.07
N GLN A 914 20.82 -18.00 -36.76
CA GLN A 914 20.66 -16.95 -37.76
C GLN A 914 21.81 -16.96 -38.77
N GLN A 915 23.07 -17.07 -38.31
CA GLN A 915 24.23 -17.20 -39.21
C GLN A 915 24.14 -18.44 -40.11
N LEU A 916 23.63 -19.56 -39.59
CA LEU A 916 23.38 -20.76 -40.39
C LEU A 916 22.25 -20.58 -41.41
N GLN A 917 21.22 -19.78 -41.10
CA GLN A 917 20.17 -19.43 -42.06
C GLN A 917 20.68 -18.50 -43.17
N GLU A 918 21.47 -17.48 -42.81
CA GLU A 918 22.10 -16.55 -43.76
C GLU A 918 23.10 -17.30 -44.66
N GLY A 919 23.95 -18.16 -44.10
CA GLY A 919 24.86 -19.02 -44.85
C GLY A 919 24.12 -20.01 -45.76
N LYS A 920 22.99 -20.56 -45.32
CA LYS A 920 22.12 -21.39 -46.18
C LYS A 920 21.52 -20.59 -47.34
N LEU A 921 21.08 -19.35 -47.10
CA LEU A 921 20.59 -18.47 -48.17
C LEU A 921 21.68 -18.18 -49.20
N GLN A 922 22.91 -17.91 -48.74
CA GLN A 922 24.06 -17.69 -49.63
C GLN A 922 24.36 -18.93 -50.48
N VAL A 923 24.46 -20.12 -49.87
CA VAL A 923 24.67 -21.38 -50.61
C VAL A 923 23.54 -21.66 -51.60
N MET A 924 22.30 -21.31 -51.28
CA MET A 924 21.18 -21.42 -52.22
C MET A 924 21.25 -20.40 -53.37
N ALA A 925 21.74 -19.18 -53.11
CA ALA A 925 21.96 -18.16 -54.14
C ALA A 925 23.11 -18.57 -55.08
N ASP A 926 24.26 -18.98 -54.52
CA ASP A 926 25.43 -19.48 -55.25
C ASP A 926 25.05 -20.71 -56.11
N HIS A 927 24.22 -21.62 -55.57
CA HIS A 927 23.70 -22.76 -56.33
C HIS A 927 22.75 -22.31 -57.46
N HIS A 928 21.89 -21.32 -57.23
CA HIS A 928 21.03 -20.77 -58.28
C HIS A 928 21.81 -20.07 -59.40
N GLU A 929 22.92 -19.41 -59.06
CA GLU A 929 23.84 -18.79 -60.01
C GLU A 929 24.65 -19.84 -60.78
N PHE A 930 25.15 -20.88 -60.11
CA PHE A 930 25.80 -22.03 -60.74
C PHE A 930 24.85 -22.79 -61.68
N VAL A 931 23.59 -23.01 -61.30
CA VAL A 931 22.56 -23.63 -62.16
C VAL A 931 22.25 -22.74 -63.37
N ARG A 932 22.23 -21.41 -63.23
CA ARG A 932 22.06 -20.47 -64.34
C ARG A 932 23.24 -20.54 -65.31
N ALA A 933 24.47 -20.46 -64.78
CA ALA A 933 25.71 -20.56 -65.56
C ALA A 933 25.88 -21.93 -66.25
N THR A 934 25.39 -23.03 -65.66
CA THR A 934 25.41 -24.36 -66.31
C THR A 934 24.25 -24.59 -67.27
N GLN A 935 23.14 -23.87 -67.16
CA GLN A 935 22.09 -23.86 -68.18
C GLN A 935 22.49 -23.02 -69.41
N GLU A 936 23.13 -21.86 -69.22
CA GLU A 936 23.62 -21.02 -70.32
C GLU A 936 24.74 -21.70 -71.13
N ASN A 937 25.60 -22.49 -70.48
CA ASN A 937 26.66 -23.25 -71.16
C ASN A 937 26.18 -24.55 -71.85
N ARG A 938 24.92 -24.97 -71.69
CA ARG A 938 24.43 -26.26 -72.23
C ARG A 938 23.87 -26.18 -73.66
N ALA A 939 23.99 -25.04 -74.32
CA ALA A 939 23.59 -24.84 -75.72
C ALA A 939 24.67 -25.25 -76.74
N THR A 940 25.90 -25.56 -76.30
CA THR A 940 27.00 -25.99 -77.18
C THR A 940 27.90 -27.04 -76.55
N SER A 941 28.24 -28.07 -77.34
CA SER A 941 29.23 -29.15 -77.14
C SER A 941 28.81 -30.44 -76.42
N GLU A 942 29.40 -31.54 -76.91
CA GLU A 942 29.07 -32.96 -76.69
C GLU A 942 29.75 -33.59 -75.46
N PRO A 943 29.31 -34.79 -75.00
CA PRO A 943 29.86 -35.42 -73.81
C PRO A 943 31.19 -36.14 -74.06
N GLN A 944 32.16 -35.95 -73.16
CA GLN A 944 33.27 -36.89 -72.95
C GLN A 944 33.28 -37.38 -71.51
N GLU A 945 33.43 -38.70 -71.36
CA GLU A 945 33.61 -39.36 -70.07
C GLU A 945 35.00 -39.02 -69.49
N VAL A 946 35.04 -38.62 -68.22
CA VAL A 946 36.27 -38.73 -67.41
C VAL A 946 35.94 -39.51 -66.14
N SER A 947 36.68 -40.61 -65.98
CA SER A 947 36.50 -41.57 -64.90
C SER A 947 37.00 -41.04 -63.54
N SER A 948 36.38 -41.58 -62.50
CA SER A 948 36.57 -41.33 -61.07
C SER A 948 37.98 -40.96 -60.58
N GLN A 949 38.05 -39.91 -59.76
CA GLN A 949 38.78 -39.94 -58.50
C GLN A 949 37.82 -39.59 -57.35
N GLY A 950 37.48 -40.58 -56.54
CA GLY A 950 36.54 -40.40 -55.42
C GLY A 950 37.27 -40.02 -54.13
N LEU A 951 36.83 -38.93 -53.48
CA LEU A 951 37.03 -38.56 -52.07
C LEU A 951 36.46 -37.13 -51.88
N PRO A 952 35.12 -36.97 -51.71
CA PRO A 952 34.63 -36.64 -50.36
C PRO A 952 33.19 -37.12 -50.03
N ILE A 953 32.63 -38.11 -50.75
CA ILE A 953 31.22 -38.50 -50.58
C ILE A 953 30.98 -39.36 -49.32
N GLN A 954 31.96 -40.14 -48.87
CA GLN A 954 31.80 -41.03 -47.69
C GLN A 954 31.81 -40.29 -46.34
N THR A 955 32.47 -39.12 -46.23
CA THR A 955 32.47 -38.33 -44.99
C THR A 955 31.11 -37.66 -44.74
N SER A 956 30.51 -37.08 -45.78
CA SER A 956 29.18 -36.45 -45.68
C SER A 956 28.09 -37.44 -45.24
N HIS A 957 28.12 -38.66 -45.76
CA HIS A 957 27.10 -39.67 -45.44
C HIS A 957 27.21 -40.22 -44.00
N ALA A 958 28.43 -40.27 -43.43
CA ALA A 958 28.66 -40.63 -42.04
C ALA A 958 28.23 -39.51 -41.08
N ASP A 959 28.57 -38.25 -41.39
CA ASP A 959 28.20 -37.09 -40.58
C ASP A 959 26.67 -36.87 -40.59
N MET A 960 25.99 -37.09 -41.73
CA MET A 960 24.52 -37.08 -41.80
C MET A 960 23.86 -38.18 -40.98
N GLU A 961 24.40 -39.41 -40.97
CA GLU A 961 23.82 -40.50 -40.19
C GLU A 961 24.01 -40.28 -38.67
N VAL A 962 25.16 -39.72 -38.26
CA VAL A 962 25.38 -39.29 -36.86
C VAL A 962 24.42 -38.15 -36.47
N LEU A 963 24.20 -37.17 -37.35
CA LEU A 963 23.21 -36.11 -37.12
C LEU A 963 21.77 -36.62 -37.08
N ARG A 964 21.44 -37.66 -37.87
CA ARG A 964 20.12 -38.30 -37.85
C ARG A 964 19.88 -39.04 -36.53
N GLN A 965 20.84 -39.85 -36.10
CA GLN A 965 20.79 -40.56 -34.82
C GLN A 965 20.72 -39.60 -33.63
N SER A 966 21.41 -38.46 -33.69
CA SER A 966 21.31 -37.38 -32.69
C SER A 966 19.92 -36.73 -32.67
N ASN A 967 19.32 -36.47 -33.85
CA ASN A 967 17.95 -35.95 -33.94
C ASN A 967 16.91 -36.94 -33.41
N ASP A 968 17.05 -38.22 -33.71
CA ASP A 968 16.12 -39.26 -33.24
C ASP A 968 16.26 -39.48 -31.72
N ALA A 969 17.47 -39.36 -31.16
CA ALA A 969 17.68 -39.34 -29.71
C ALA A 969 16.99 -38.13 -29.04
N LEU A 970 17.20 -36.91 -29.57
CA LEU A 970 16.54 -35.68 -29.07
C LEU A 970 15.02 -35.75 -29.18
N ARG A 971 14.48 -36.35 -30.24
CA ARG A 971 13.02 -36.58 -30.38
C ARG A 971 12.48 -37.54 -29.31
N SER A 972 13.23 -38.59 -29.00
CA SER A 972 12.87 -39.52 -27.92
C SER A 972 12.91 -38.85 -26.54
N GLU A 973 13.92 -38.00 -26.30
CA GLU A 973 14.10 -37.24 -25.07
C GLU A 973 12.98 -36.18 -24.88
N ILE A 974 12.62 -35.46 -25.95
CA ILE A 974 11.45 -34.55 -25.97
C ILE A 974 10.14 -35.32 -25.68
N HIS A 975 9.98 -36.53 -26.23
CA HIS A 975 8.81 -37.36 -25.97
C HIS A 975 8.74 -37.85 -24.52
N SER A 976 9.88 -38.18 -23.91
CA SER A 976 9.97 -38.47 -22.46
C SER A 976 9.54 -37.26 -21.64
N ALA A 977 10.14 -36.08 -21.88
CA ALA A 977 9.82 -34.84 -21.16
C ALA A 977 8.34 -34.44 -21.30
N GLN A 978 7.73 -34.67 -22.47
CA GLN A 978 6.28 -34.47 -22.67
C GLN A 978 5.43 -35.46 -21.86
N THR A 979 5.88 -36.71 -21.72
CA THR A 979 5.22 -37.74 -20.92
C THR A 979 5.34 -37.45 -19.42
N ASP A 980 6.51 -37.05 -18.96
CA ASP A 980 6.77 -36.66 -17.56
C ASP A 980 5.96 -35.41 -17.18
N ARG A 981 5.87 -34.41 -18.09
CA ARG A 981 4.97 -33.25 -17.94
C ARG A 981 3.49 -33.67 -17.82
N ALA A 982 3.03 -34.64 -18.61
CA ALA A 982 1.65 -35.14 -18.51
C ALA A 982 1.38 -35.86 -17.17
N SER A 983 2.37 -36.60 -16.67
CA SER A 983 2.34 -37.24 -15.35
C SER A 983 2.27 -36.21 -14.20
N LEU A 984 3.09 -35.15 -14.29
CA LEU A 984 3.08 -34.04 -13.31
C LEU A 984 1.73 -33.30 -13.29
N VAL A 985 1.13 -32.99 -14.46
CA VAL A 985 -0.20 -32.37 -14.55
C VAL A 985 -1.28 -33.26 -13.96
N THR A 986 -1.23 -34.57 -14.23
CA THR A 986 -2.17 -35.54 -13.65
C THR A 986 -2.05 -35.60 -12.12
N THR A 987 -0.82 -35.55 -11.61
CA THR A 987 -0.54 -35.54 -10.16
C THR A 987 -1.03 -34.26 -9.48
N LEU A 988 -0.84 -33.09 -10.12
CA LEU A 988 -1.37 -31.80 -9.62
C LEU A 988 -2.89 -31.79 -9.53
N ASN A 989 -3.58 -32.33 -10.54
CA ASN A 989 -5.04 -32.42 -10.53
C ASN A 989 -5.54 -33.36 -9.41
N GLY A 990 -4.81 -34.45 -9.12
CA GLY A 990 -5.08 -35.31 -7.97
C GLY A 990 -4.91 -34.60 -6.62
N ALA A 991 -3.81 -33.85 -6.45
CA ALA A 991 -3.56 -33.06 -5.25
C ALA A 991 -4.62 -31.96 -5.05
N LEU A 992 -5.07 -31.31 -6.13
CA LEU A 992 -6.12 -30.29 -6.09
C LEU A 992 -7.48 -30.89 -5.67
N ALA A 993 -7.85 -32.05 -6.21
CA ALA A 993 -9.07 -32.76 -5.82
C ALA A 993 -9.04 -33.20 -4.34
N MET A 994 -7.88 -33.66 -3.85
CA MET A 994 -7.71 -33.96 -2.42
C MET A 994 -7.86 -32.71 -1.54
N LEU A 995 -7.24 -31.58 -1.92
CA LEU A 995 -7.36 -30.32 -1.18
C LEU A 995 -8.80 -29.78 -1.13
N GLN A 996 -9.56 -29.92 -2.22
CA GLN A 996 -10.99 -29.59 -2.23
C GLN A 996 -11.80 -30.50 -1.28
N GLY A 997 -11.42 -31.77 -1.17
CA GLY A 997 -11.98 -32.73 -0.21
C GLY A 997 -11.67 -32.43 1.27
N VAL A 998 -10.57 -31.74 1.59
CA VAL A 998 -10.23 -31.39 2.99
C VAL A 998 -11.30 -30.50 3.62
N LEU A 999 -11.95 -29.63 2.84
CA LEU A 999 -12.97 -28.68 3.33
C LEU A 999 -14.30 -29.33 3.71
N SER A 1000 -14.54 -30.61 3.38
CA SER A 1000 -15.75 -31.35 3.73
C SER A 1000 -15.55 -32.37 4.87
N LEU A 1001 -14.37 -32.39 5.51
CA LEU A 1001 -14.05 -33.31 6.60
C LEU A 1001 -14.46 -32.75 7.98
N GLY A 1002 -15.18 -33.55 8.75
CA GLY A 1002 -15.73 -33.15 10.05
C GLY A 1002 -14.77 -33.22 11.25
N SER A 1003 -13.52 -33.66 11.10
CA SER A 1003 -12.55 -33.75 12.20
C SER A 1003 -11.15 -33.25 11.83
N ARG A 1004 -10.45 -32.69 12.84
CA ARG A 1004 -9.13 -32.06 12.66
C ARG A 1004 -8.05 -33.10 12.36
N GLU A 1005 -8.13 -34.27 12.96
CA GLU A 1005 -7.20 -35.38 12.74
C GLU A 1005 -7.28 -35.88 11.29
N ALA A 1006 -8.49 -35.98 10.73
CA ALA A 1006 -8.69 -36.40 9.34
C ALA A 1006 -8.15 -35.35 8.34
N MET A 1007 -8.39 -34.06 8.61
CA MET A 1007 -7.81 -32.97 7.81
C MET A 1007 -6.28 -33.00 7.82
N VAL A 1008 -5.66 -33.16 9.00
CA VAL A 1008 -4.19 -33.23 9.12
C VAL A 1008 -3.62 -34.45 8.38
N GLY A 1009 -4.25 -35.62 8.52
CA GLY A 1009 -3.81 -36.82 7.80
C GLY A 1009 -3.87 -36.68 6.28
N MET A 1010 -4.93 -36.07 5.75
CA MET A 1010 -5.09 -35.86 4.31
C MET A 1010 -4.13 -34.78 3.76
N LEU A 1011 -3.91 -33.70 4.51
CA LEU A 1011 -2.91 -32.67 4.18
C LEU A 1011 -1.49 -33.23 4.20
N GLN A 1012 -1.16 -34.11 5.13
CA GLN A 1012 0.14 -34.79 5.16
C GLN A 1012 0.34 -35.68 3.91
N GLY A 1013 -0.71 -36.35 3.44
CA GLY A 1013 -0.70 -37.09 2.16
C GLY A 1013 -0.41 -36.19 0.96
N VAL A 1014 -1.05 -35.01 0.88
CA VAL A 1014 -0.78 -34.01 -0.17
C VAL A 1014 0.67 -33.52 -0.13
N ILE A 1015 1.21 -33.23 1.07
CA ILE A 1015 2.62 -32.84 1.24
C ILE A 1015 3.56 -33.93 0.72
N THR A 1016 3.33 -35.20 1.06
CA THR A 1016 4.13 -36.32 0.56
C THR A 1016 4.06 -36.46 -0.96
N MET A 1017 2.89 -36.23 -1.56
CA MET A 1017 2.71 -36.27 -3.02
C MET A 1017 3.49 -35.15 -3.72
N VAL A 1018 3.47 -33.93 -3.18
CA VAL A 1018 4.25 -32.78 -3.68
C VAL A 1018 5.76 -32.99 -3.50
N GLN A 1019 6.20 -33.59 -2.39
CA GLN A 1019 7.60 -33.97 -2.19
C GLN A 1019 8.08 -35.01 -3.20
N ALA A 1020 7.24 -36.00 -3.53
CA ALA A 1020 7.54 -36.97 -4.58
C ALA A 1020 7.66 -36.32 -5.96
N MET A 1021 6.83 -35.32 -6.29
CA MET A 1021 6.96 -34.55 -7.54
C MET A 1021 8.28 -33.77 -7.62
N LEU A 1022 8.70 -33.11 -6.53
CA LEU A 1022 9.98 -32.41 -6.47
C LEU A 1022 11.17 -33.36 -6.67
N ALA A 1023 11.08 -34.59 -6.16
CA ALA A 1023 12.08 -35.63 -6.40
C ALA A 1023 12.12 -36.11 -7.86
N MET A 1024 10.99 -36.09 -8.59
CA MET A 1024 10.96 -36.39 -10.03
C MET A 1024 11.60 -35.27 -10.85
N ALA A 1025 11.29 -34.00 -10.55
CA ALA A 1025 11.89 -32.85 -11.24
C ALA A 1025 13.44 -32.81 -11.09
N ASN A 1026 13.96 -33.19 -9.91
CA ASN A 1026 15.40 -33.26 -9.66
C ASN A 1026 16.14 -34.38 -10.43
N ARG A 1027 15.46 -35.22 -11.24
CA ARG A 1027 16.14 -36.15 -12.15
C ARG A 1027 16.67 -35.48 -13.42
N GLU A 1028 16.16 -34.31 -13.80
CA GLU A 1028 16.60 -33.59 -15.02
C GLU A 1028 17.99 -32.94 -14.88
N SER A 1029 18.57 -32.87 -13.67
CA SER A 1029 19.82 -32.13 -13.41
C SER A 1029 21.11 -32.96 -13.53
N SER A 1030 21.15 -33.99 -14.37
CA SER A 1030 22.36 -34.80 -14.65
C SER A 1030 22.70 -34.81 -16.15
N PRO A 1031 23.84 -34.25 -16.60
CA PRO A 1031 24.15 -34.12 -18.02
C PRO A 1031 24.60 -35.45 -18.66
N PRO A 1032 24.25 -35.74 -19.92
CA PRO A 1032 24.72 -36.94 -20.62
C PRO A 1032 26.21 -36.86 -21.01
N LEU A 1033 26.95 -37.94 -20.77
CA LEU A 1033 28.31 -38.14 -21.27
C LEU A 1033 28.29 -38.53 -22.76
N VAL A 1034 28.43 -37.56 -23.67
CA VAL A 1034 28.65 -37.82 -25.10
C VAL A 1034 30.15 -37.76 -25.43
N SER A 1035 30.69 -38.86 -25.93
CA SER A 1035 32.11 -39.00 -26.28
C SER A 1035 32.48 -38.25 -27.57
N ARG A 1036 33.41 -37.29 -27.48
CA ARG A 1036 34.01 -36.63 -28.67
C ARG A 1036 34.79 -37.61 -29.57
N PRO A 1037 34.59 -37.57 -30.91
CA PRO A 1037 35.49 -38.24 -31.86
C PRO A 1037 36.88 -37.59 -31.88
N LYS A 1038 37.94 -38.41 -32.04
CA LYS A 1038 39.31 -37.94 -32.25
C LYS A 1038 39.47 -37.47 -33.70
N ARG A 1039 39.81 -36.19 -33.94
CA ARG A 1039 40.19 -35.73 -35.28
C ARG A 1039 41.65 -36.10 -35.58
N ALA A 1040 41.89 -36.75 -36.72
CA ALA A 1040 43.21 -37.17 -37.15
C ALA A 1040 44.08 -35.99 -37.61
N ARG A 1041 45.40 -36.17 -37.54
CA ARG A 1041 46.42 -35.16 -37.81
C ARG A 1041 46.92 -35.27 -39.25
N VAL A 1042 46.52 -34.34 -40.12
CA VAL A 1042 47.18 -34.14 -41.42
C VAL A 1042 48.43 -33.28 -41.19
N LYS A 1043 49.51 -33.60 -41.91
CA LYS A 1043 50.77 -32.86 -41.87
C LYS A 1043 50.76 -31.86 -43.01
N ASP A 1044 51.06 -30.60 -42.72
CA ASP A 1044 51.59 -29.70 -43.73
C ASP A 1044 53.12 -29.85 -43.76
N GLU A 1045 53.67 -29.91 -44.97
CA GLU A 1045 55.11 -29.93 -45.20
C GLU A 1045 55.66 -28.50 -45.31
N ASN A 1046 56.94 -28.34 -44.99
CA ASN A 1046 57.78 -27.16 -45.22
C ASN A 1046 57.64 -25.97 -44.23
N GLY A 1047 58.61 -25.85 -43.30
CA GLY A 1047 59.36 -24.59 -43.21
C GLY A 1047 59.61 -23.93 -41.85
N VAL A 1048 60.58 -24.44 -41.08
CA VAL A 1048 61.55 -23.67 -40.25
C VAL A 1048 61.10 -22.99 -38.92
N ASP A 1049 61.59 -23.58 -37.82
CA ASP A 1049 62.09 -23.03 -36.53
C ASP A 1049 61.30 -22.06 -35.59
N VAL A 1050 60.74 -22.64 -34.50
CA VAL A 1050 61.26 -22.64 -33.08
C VAL A 1050 61.63 -21.27 -32.41
N PRO A 1051 61.41 -21.01 -31.08
CA PRO A 1051 60.93 -21.85 -29.94
C PRO A 1051 59.74 -21.30 -29.10
N GLY A 1052 59.17 -22.13 -28.19
CA GLY A 1052 58.14 -21.70 -27.21
C GLY A 1052 57.79 -22.73 -26.10
N GLU A 1053 58.70 -22.91 -25.14
CA GLU A 1053 58.58 -23.52 -23.78
C GLU A 1053 57.47 -24.54 -23.40
N LYS A 1054 57.87 -25.82 -23.44
CA LYS A 1054 57.80 -26.85 -22.37
C LYS A 1054 56.71 -26.78 -21.27
N ASN A 1055 55.71 -27.64 -21.43
CA ASN A 1055 55.03 -28.33 -20.32
C ASN A 1055 55.98 -29.18 -19.44
N ALA A 1056 55.66 -29.37 -18.15
CA ALA A 1056 55.51 -30.72 -17.57
C ALA A 1056 55.02 -30.79 -16.09
N LYS A 1057 53.88 -31.48 -15.92
CA LYS A 1057 53.55 -32.46 -14.85
C LYS A 1057 53.48 -32.01 -13.37
N ARG A 1058 52.28 -32.21 -12.80
CA ARG A 1058 52.11 -32.60 -11.38
C ARG A 1058 51.60 -34.04 -11.32
N VAL A 1059 52.24 -34.88 -10.52
CA VAL A 1059 51.88 -36.30 -10.31
C VAL A 1059 51.27 -36.45 -8.92
N ARG A 1060 50.01 -36.92 -8.89
CA ARG A 1060 49.39 -37.96 -8.02
C ARG A 1060 49.63 -38.01 -6.49
N ILE A 1061 48.66 -38.63 -5.79
CA ILE A 1061 48.63 -39.05 -4.37
C ILE A 1061 48.19 -37.93 -3.40
N GLY A 1062 47.26 -38.14 -2.46
CA GLY A 1062 46.46 -39.33 -2.16
C GLY A 1062 45.35 -39.06 -1.12
N ARG A 1063 44.50 -40.05 -0.83
CA ARG A 1063 43.50 -40.01 0.26
C ARG A 1063 44.18 -40.13 1.64
N GLY A 1064 43.61 -39.50 2.66
CA GLY A 1064 43.96 -39.69 4.07
C GLY A 1064 42.81 -39.23 4.98
N ASN A 1065 42.53 -40.01 6.03
CA ASN A 1065 41.38 -39.82 6.94
C ASN A 1065 41.57 -38.65 7.92
N GLY A 1066 40.47 -38.18 8.52
CA GLY A 1066 40.47 -37.77 9.94
C GLY A 1066 39.65 -36.53 10.31
N PHE A 1067 38.63 -36.76 11.14
CA PHE A 1067 37.80 -35.82 11.92
C PHE A 1067 36.82 -34.93 11.16
#